data_AF-A0A941IZJ6-F1
#
_entry.id   AF-A0A941IZJ6-F1
#
_cell.length_a   1.000
_cell.length_b   1.000
_cell.length_c   1.000
_cell.angle_alpha   90.00
_cell.angle_beta   90.00
_cell.angle_gamma   90.00
#
_symmetry.space_group_name_H-M   'P 1'
#
loop_
_entity.id
_entity.type
_entity.pdbx_description
1 polymer ?
#
loop_
_entity_poly.entity_id
_entity_poly.type
_entity_poly.pdbx_seq_one_letter_code
_entity_poly.pdbx_strand_id
1 'polypeptide(L)'
;MILRKISIILTLLLVWSCSTKKNTWVSRNYHNLTAYYNVYYNGREAFKNGDKAIIEGYQNDYSNILPVFESSDPDAASVATGDMDRAIEKGQKLIKKHSITAKPKKRSRNNAYAAEFYSKKEFNAWVDDAYVLIGKAQVYKHEQLLAIRTLQQVVRDFPNSESMYEALLWQARAYTDKGDYIAALAALESYDLGGNAPLELYSDYMAVYANLLLVQGKSIEAIPYLQNAVNDESNKHKRLRYSYILGQLYLLNNQRNEAANAFAYVAKASADYEMTFNAKVNQASIVYKDANIAEVKKQLHKLRKDKKNSDYLDRIYYAFGKVALQENNEAEALTNFKRSVNASIDNSNQKGLSYREAGEIYYKRMDYANAYFYYDSALTVINEDYEKLDELKERHYGLSGLVDHLLTVEREDSLQHLADMSEPVLYAYLDNIISEKEAEQEKLRKMQEEESLSDAFFYQNRGNTNNFGQTGKWYFYNQTSMAMGKMEFEKRWGKRKLEDNWRRKDKSKLADEPTDDPFAMPDNPFEQGDSGTNKESDNQANQQAGETSQAVPTREQLLADIPLSKEKRQISDKKIEDALLEQGLVFMDRLENYPKAIDAFEELLRRYPHAESRDEALIALYNAYRLNGDQAGMLATQSRIEQEFPNHRFVAFLNDPDFLQKIQDKKAAESKAYEATYEAFLFGRFDEVITNSSRAIEDVEGEAVLANKYLLLRGLSYGKQGAVEAFKTDLTTIINNNKESEEAALAQALLEHIEAGKTPVQGTLFANAPGQASQQHAKADSTMDTTDEQAGYLYIENEPYELVVMSIKKGNINKAIYDVADYNFSRYLLHDFEIQQKRLLDGSAAIVVSGFANRVEAMDYFYGLRENHQFFGFEKINKEVIIISESNTSKFYLSGLVKEYIEFFDKYYLQHADAKELDKVRPTVQAEVTETITEEQVLPQQTSDTSIRSNETIGNDSNVETSKTTEITIQEEEKVISGQKESTEATAVTPPAEVKDEVEKPLTVTEPEEEASVQSEKTSLFDETKTEGHLVVVMIRKTRLDFNRVHKNFASYTRNNIGTSNKVQLIDFADDYRMVQIDGFSNADEALTYIKGMDKYPYLTRDFKQKEHYIWAISASNLKKLEASGEVNGYETFFKSTY
;
A
#
# COMPACT_ATOMS: atom_id res chain seq x y z
N MET A 1 -4.75 -52.87 -66.85
CA MET A 1 -4.84 -51.42 -67.16
C MET A 1 -5.62 -50.63 -66.09
N ILE A 2 -6.86 -51.03 -65.75
CA ILE A 2 -7.76 -50.28 -64.85
C ILE A 2 -7.13 -49.90 -63.51
N LEU A 3 -6.50 -50.85 -62.78
CA LEU A 3 -5.80 -50.58 -61.51
C LEU A 3 -4.75 -49.46 -61.62
N ARG A 4 -4.04 -49.35 -62.75
CA ARG A 4 -3.05 -48.29 -62.98
C ARG A 4 -3.72 -46.92 -63.20
N LYS A 5 -4.89 -46.87 -63.83
CA LYS A 5 -5.71 -45.64 -63.92
C LYS A 5 -6.31 -45.25 -62.56
N ILE A 6 -6.82 -46.21 -61.78
CA ILE A 6 -7.32 -45.98 -60.41
C ILE A 6 -6.18 -45.44 -59.53
N SER A 7 -5.00 -46.04 -59.56
CA SER A 7 -3.82 -45.57 -58.83
C SER A 7 -3.44 -44.13 -59.22
N ILE A 8 -3.35 -43.80 -60.52
CA ILE A 8 -3.06 -42.44 -60.99
C ILE A 8 -4.12 -41.43 -60.53
N ILE A 9 -5.41 -41.79 -60.57
CA ILE A 9 -6.51 -40.95 -60.08
C ILE A 9 -6.40 -40.75 -58.56
N LEU A 10 -6.06 -41.79 -57.79
CA LEU A 10 -5.84 -41.71 -56.35
C LEU A 10 -4.66 -40.78 -56.01
N THR A 11 -3.54 -40.89 -56.74
CA THR A 11 -2.38 -39.99 -56.60
C THR A 11 -2.74 -38.54 -56.96
N LEU A 12 -3.50 -38.31 -58.03
CA LEU A 12 -3.96 -36.96 -58.39
C LEU A 12 -4.90 -36.36 -57.34
N LEU A 13 -5.78 -37.16 -56.74
CA LEU A 13 -6.66 -36.74 -55.63
C LEU A 13 -5.85 -36.39 -54.37
N LEU A 14 -4.80 -37.16 -54.04
CA LEU A 14 -3.88 -36.88 -52.92
C LEU A 14 -3.07 -35.59 -53.15
N VAL A 15 -2.60 -35.33 -54.37
CA VAL A 15 -1.93 -34.07 -54.70
C VAL A 15 -2.90 -32.88 -54.64
N TRP A 16 -4.17 -33.07 -55.03
CA TRP A 16 -5.19 -32.01 -54.95
C TRP A 16 -5.76 -31.78 -53.54
N SER A 17 -5.69 -32.75 -52.62
CA SER A 17 -6.16 -32.57 -51.24
C SER A 17 -5.25 -31.69 -50.39
N CYS A 18 -3.97 -31.57 -50.75
CA CYS A 18 -2.96 -30.82 -49.99
C CYS A 18 -3.06 -29.29 -50.06
N SER A 19 -4.06 -28.71 -50.75
CA SER A 19 -4.14 -27.26 -51.02
C SER A 19 -5.18 -26.53 -50.16
N THR A 20 -4.72 -25.75 -49.17
CA THR A 20 -5.56 -24.84 -48.35
C THR A 20 -6.35 -23.82 -49.19
N LYS A 21 -5.83 -23.40 -50.35
CA LYS A 21 -6.50 -22.51 -51.32
C LYS A 21 -7.79 -23.10 -51.95
N LYS A 22 -8.17 -24.34 -51.65
CA LYS A 22 -9.40 -25.00 -52.12
C LYS A 22 -10.15 -25.62 -50.93
N ASN A 23 -11.30 -25.07 -50.56
CA ASN A 23 -12.17 -25.69 -49.55
C ASN A 23 -13.13 -26.69 -50.20
N THR A 24 -12.75 -27.97 -50.15
CA THR A 24 -13.55 -29.12 -50.57
C THR A 24 -13.67 -30.09 -49.40
N TRP A 25 -14.60 -31.05 -49.45
CA TRP A 25 -14.71 -32.06 -48.40
C TRP A 25 -13.41 -32.87 -48.25
N VAL A 26 -12.76 -33.25 -49.35
CA VAL A 26 -11.51 -34.04 -49.30
C VAL A 26 -10.35 -33.21 -48.73
N SER A 27 -10.13 -32.00 -49.24
CA SER A 27 -9.03 -31.14 -48.76
C SER A 27 -9.23 -30.68 -47.31
N ARG A 28 -10.47 -30.37 -46.89
CA ARG A 28 -10.77 -30.02 -45.49
C ARG A 28 -10.52 -31.19 -44.54
N ASN A 29 -11.00 -32.39 -44.84
CA ASN A 29 -10.72 -33.56 -43.98
C ASN A 29 -9.22 -33.90 -43.95
N TYR A 30 -8.51 -33.80 -45.08
CA TYR A 30 -7.06 -33.98 -45.12
C TYR A 30 -6.32 -32.97 -44.23
N HIS A 31 -6.66 -31.67 -44.34
CA HIS A 31 -6.04 -30.62 -43.53
C HIS A 31 -6.43 -30.69 -42.05
N ASN A 32 -7.66 -31.08 -41.70
CA ASN A 32 -8.05 -31.30 -40.30
C ASN A 32 -7.27 -32.48 -39.70
N LEU A 33 -7.20 -33.62 -40.39
CA LEU A 33 -6.50 -34.82 -39.90
C LEU A 33 -5.00 -34.57 -39.73
N THR A 34 -4.38 -33.90 -40.71
CA THR A 34 -2.94 -33.60 -40.67
C THR A 34 -2.60 -32.45 -39.73
N ALA A 35 -3.49 -31.47 -39.53
CA ALA A 35 -3.34 -30.45 -38.51
C ALA A 35 -3.31 -31.07 -37.10
N TYR A 36 -4.26 -31.97 -36.81
CA TYR A 36 -4.34 -32.62 -35.50
C TYR A 36 -3.08 -33.45 -35.19
N TYR A 37 -2.87 -34.55 -35.93
CA TYR A 37 -1.87 -35.55 -35.57
C TYR A 37 -0.42 -35.10 -35.82
N ASN A 38 -0.16 -34.29 -36.85
CA ASN A 38 1.22 -33.86 -37.16
C ASN A 38 1.62 -32.56 -36.44
N VAL A 39 0.66 -31.79 -35.91
CA VAL A 39 0.94 -30.44 -35.39
C VAL A 39 0.29 -30.17 -34.04
N TYR A 40 -1.05 -30.10 -33.93
CA TYR A 40 -1.74 -29.72 -32.70
C TYR A 40 -1.44 -30.67 -31.55
N TYR A 41 -1.55 -31.99 -31.76
CA TYR A 41 -1.24 -33.01 -30.75
C TYR A 41 0.17 -32.82 -30.19
N ASN A 42 1.17 -32.67 -31.06
CA ASN A 42 2.56 -32.47 -30.66
C ASN A 42 2.81 -31.13 -29.94
N GLY A 43 1.96 -30.12 -30.13
CA GLY A 43 1.99 -28.86 -29.39
C GLY A 43 1.30 -28.97 -28.04
N ARG A 44 0.16 -29.68 -27.97
CA ARG A 44 -0.59 -29.93 -26.74
C ARG A 44 0.19 -30.81 -25.77
N GLU A 45 0.87 -31.85 -26.25
CA GLU A 45 1.74 -32.66 -25.38
C GLU A 45 2.98 -31.88 -24.91
N ALA A 46 3.52 -30.96 -25.71
CA ALA A 46 4.59 -30.06 -25.25
C ALA A 46 4.09 -29.12 -24.13
N PHE A 47 2.93 -28.47 -24.32
CA PHE A 47 2.31 -27.64 -23.27
C PHE A 47 2.11 -28.43 -21.97
N LYS A 48 1.55 -29.66 -22.04
CA LYS A 48 1.40 -30.55 -20.88
C LYS A 48 2.73 -30.92 -20.20
N ASN A 49 3.80 -31.10 -20.96
CA ASN A 49 5.11 -31.41 -20.39
C ASN A 49 5.67 -30.23 -19.60
N GLY A 50 5.55 -29.00 -20.12
CA GLY A 50 5.96 -27.79 -19.40
C GLY A 50 5.10 -27.51 -18.16
N ASP A 51 3.77 -27.70 -18.26
CA ASP A 51 2.82 -27.66 -17.14
C ASP A 51 3.20 -28.67 -16.04
N LYS A 52 3.45 -29.92 -16.43
CA LYS A 52 3.94 -30.97 -15.53
C LYS A 52 5.32 -30.65 -14.93
N ALA A 53 6.22 -30.04 -15.69
CA ALA A 53 7.56 -29.67 -15.23
C ALA A 53 7.52 -28.52 -14.21
N ILE A 54 6.60 -27.56 -14.35
CA ILE A 54 6.27 -26.60 -13.29
C ILE A 54 5.76 -27.35 -12.06
N ILE A 55 4.71 -28.17 -12.19
CA ILE A 55 4.09 -28.87 -11.05
C ILE A 55 5.08 -29.77 -10.29
N GLU A 56 6.03 -30.41 -10.97
CA GLU A 56 7.06 -31.27 -10.34
C GLU A 56 8.30 -30.51 -9.84
N GLY A 57 8.51 -29.26 -10.27
CA GLY A 57 9.64 -28.42 -9.84
C GLY A 57 9.28 -27.33 -8.82
N TYR A 58 8.01 -26.92 -8.74
CA TYR A 58 7.55 -25.78 -7.97
C TYR A 58 7.66 -26.01 -6.45
N GLN A 59 8.44 -25.16 -5.77
CA GLN A 59 8.53 -25.14 -4.31
C GLN A 59 7.41 -24.24 -3.79
N ASN A 60 6.60 -24.75 -2.86
CA ASN A 60 5.46 -24.02 -2.32
C ASN A 60 5.85 -23.43 -0.95
N ASP A 61 5.81 -22.11 -0.78
CA ASP A 61 5.83 -21.55 0.59
C ASP A 61 4.45 -21.73 1.24
N TYR A 62 4.35 -22.72 2.13
CA TYR A 62 3.14 -23.03 2.87
C TYR A 62 2.82 -22.04 4.01
N SER A 63 3.68 -21.05 4.24
CA SER A 63 3.45 -19.93 5.17
C SER A 63 2.36 -19.01 4.67
N ASN A 64 2.38 -18.70 3.37
CA ASN A 64 1.48 -17.75 2.71
C ASN A 64 0.39 -18.49 1.94
N ILE A 65 -0.69 -17.81 1.55
CA ILE A 65 -1.76 -18.42 0.75
C ILE A 65 -1.17 -18.86 -0.59
N LEU A 66 -1.24 -20.16 -0.90
CA LEU A 66 -0.65 -20.68 -2.13
C LEU A 66 -1.35 -20.06 -3.36
N PRO A 67 -0.61 -19.65 -4.41
CA PRO A 67 -1.23 -19.12 -5.62
C PRO A 67 -2.10 -20.21 -6.27
N VAL A 68 -3.29 -19.86 -6.77
CA VAL A 68 -4.28 -20.84 -7.28
C VAL A 68 -3.72 -21.65 -8.45
N PHE A 69 -2.80 -21.06 -9.21
CA PHE A 69 -2.04 -21.70 -10.27
C PHE A 69 -0.55 -21.49 -10.04
N GLU A 70 0.24 -22.58 -10.00
CA GLU A 70 1.70 -22.52 -9.94
C GLU A 70 2.31 -21.70 -11.09
N SER A 71 1.65 -21.70 -12.27
CA SER A 71 2.06 -20.96 -13.47
C SER A 71 1.68 -19.48 -13.49
N SER A 72 1.21 -18.92 -12.38
CA SER A 72 1.09 -17.45 -12.20
C SER A 72 2.28 -16.88 -11.40
N ASP A 73 3.19 -17.74 -10.94
CA ASP A 73 4.49 -17.36 -10.36
C ASP A 73 5.54 -17.12 -11.48
N PRO A 74 6.17 -15.94 -11.56
CA PRO A 74 7.15 -15.63 -12.61
C PRO A 74 8.37 -16.56 -12.64
N ASP A 75 8.85 -17.06 -11.50
CA ASP A 75 10.08 -17.86 -11.47
C ASP A 75 9.84 -19.27 -12.02
N ALA A 76 8.61 -19.78 -11.90
CA ALA A 76 8.17 -21.04 -12.49
C ALA A 76 8.25 -21.05 -14.03
N ALA A 77 8.13 -19.89 -14.69
CA ALA A 77 8.15 -19.75 -16.15
C ALA A 77 9.45 -20.26 -16.79
N SER A 78 10.56 -20.14 -16.06
CA SER A 78 11.89 -20.59 -16.50
C SER A 78 11.93 -22.09 -16.84
N VAL A 79 11.22 -22.92 -16.04
CA VAL A 79 11.21 -24.39 -16.15
C VAL A 79 10.47 -24.87 -17.40
N ALA A 80 9.35 -24.22 -17.75
CA ALA A 80 8.50 -24.63 -18.87
C ALA A 80 8.89 -24.02 -20.23
N THR A 81 9.69 -22.95 -20.25
CA THR A 81 9.91 -22.08 -21.42
C THR A 81 10.19 -22.84 -22.73
N GLY A 82 11.06 -23.85 -22.73
CA GLY A 82 11.42 -24.60 -23.94
C GLY A 82 10.30 -25.47 -24.54
N ASP A 83 9.40 -26.01 -23.70
CA ASP A 83 8.23 -26.76 -24.16
C ASP A 83 7.05 -25.82 -24.51
N MET A 84 6.97 -24.64 -23.88
CA MET A 84 6.04 -23.57 -24.26
C MET A 84 6.39 -22.97 -25.63
N ASP A 85 7.67 -22.68 -25.91
CA ASP A 85 8.13 -22.27 -27.25
C ASP A 85 7.84 -23.34 -28.30
N ARG A 86 7.96 -24.63 -27.95
CA ARG A 86 7.54 -25.72 -28.83
C ARG A 86 6.02 -25.71 -29.07
N ALA A 87 5.19 -25.50 -28.04
CA ALA A 87 3.75 -25.39 -28.19
C ALA A 87 3.37 -24.23 -29.13
N ILE A 88 4.01 -23.07 -28.97
CA ILE A 88 3.87 -21.88 -29.83
C ILE A 88 4.29 -22.19 -31.27
N GLU A 89 5.47 -22.80 -31.50
CA GLU A 89 5.94 -23.20 -32.84
C GLU A 89 4.93 -24.12 -33.54
N LYS A 90 4.34 -25.08 -32.81
CA LYS A 90 3.31 -25.97 -33.36
C LYS A 90 2.01 -25.21 -33.67
N GLY A 91 1.50 -24.39 -32.77
CA GLY A 91 0.30 -23.59 -33.03
C GLY A 91 0.46 -22.69 -34.27
N GLN A 92 1.56 -21.93 -34.32
CA GLN A 92 1.88 -21.06 -35.47
C GLN A 92 2.03 -21.86 -36.78
N LYS A 93 2.68 -23.03 -36.72
CA LYS A 93 2.83 -23.95 -37.87
C LYS A 93 1.50 -24.51 -38.35
N LEU A 94 0.55 -24.77 -37.46
CA LEU A 94 -0.81 -25.22 -37.80
C LEU A 94 -1.53 -24.12 -38.55
N ILE A 95 -1.64 -22.93 -37.95
CA ILE A 95 -2.28 -21.75 -38.56
C ILE A 95 -1.67 -21.48 -39.95
N LYS A 96 -0.33 -21.40 -40.04
CA LYS A 96 0.41 -21.07 -41.28
C LYS A 96 0.31 -22.11 -42.39
N LYS A 97 0.06 -23.39 -42.08
CA LYS A 97 0.06 -24.49 -43.09
C LYS A 97 -1.30 -25.16 -43.34
N HIS A 98 -2.24 -25.03 -42.41
CA HIS A 98 -3.50 -25.77 -42.41
C HIS A 98 -4.77 -24.89 -42.31
N SER A 99 -4.66 -23.57 -42.08
CA SER A 99 -5.78 -22.62 -42.20
C SER A 99 -6.44 -22.69 -43.59
N ILE A 100 -7.77 -22.65 -43.63
CA ILE A 100 -8.61 -22.66 -44.83
C ILE A 100 -9.64 -21.53 -44.72
N THR A 101 -9.23 -20.29 -45.00
CA THR A 101 -10.14 -19.14 -45.11
C THR A 101 -10.97 -19.12 -46.41
N ALA A 102 -10.63 -19.98 -47.37
CA ALA A 102 -11.35 -20.07 -48.65
C ALA A 102 -12.80 -20.55 -48.45
N LYS A 103 -13.79 -19.76 -48.87
CA LYS A 103 -15.21 -20.14 -48.78
C LYS A 103 -15.51 -21.39 -49.64
N PRO A 104 -16.22 -22.40 -49.11
CA PRO A 104 -16.62 -23.58 -49.89
C PRO A 104 -17.75 -23.22 -50.86
N LYS A 105 -17.85 -23.95 -51.99
CA LYS A 105 -18.95 -23.75 -52.95
C LYS A 105 -20.30 -24.00 -52.28
N LYS A 106 -21.20 -23.00 -52.31
CA LYS A 106 -22.57 -23.14 -51.82
C LYS A 106 -23.29 -24.29 -52.54
N ARG A 107 -24.00 -25.11 -51.76
CA ARG A 107 -24.92 -26.15 -52.23
C ARG A 107 -26.36 -25.69 -51.93
N SER A 108 -27.33 -26.11 -52.74
CA SER A 108 -28.74 -25.76 -52.57
C SER A 108 -29.38 -26.52 -51.39
N ARG A 109 -29.03 -26.13 -50.16
CA ARG A 109 -29.66 -26.54 -48.92
C ARG A 109 -29.72 -25.32 -47.99
N ASN A 110 -30.92 -24.79 -47.81
CA ASN A 110 -31.18 -23.66 -46.92
C ASN A 110 -31.69 -24.22 -45.58
N ASN A 111 -30.80 -24.33 -44.60
CA ASN A 111 -31.15 -24.58 -43.19
C ASN A 111 -30.13 -23.87 -42.28
N ALA A 112 -30.44 -23.72 -40.99
CA ALA A 112 -29.61 -22.96 -40.05
C ALA A 112 -28.15 -23.44 -40.01
N TYR A 113 -27.93 -24.76 -39.91
CA TYR A 113 -26.61 -25.37 -39.95
C TYR A 113 -25.81 -25.03 -41.23
N ALA A 114 -26.45 -25.01 -42.40
CA ALA A 114 -25.77 -24.59 -43.63
C ALA A 114 -25.43 -23.09 -43.62
N ALA A 115 -26.32 -22.24 -43.12
CA ALA A 115 -26.07 -20.79 -43.01
C ALA A 115 -24.89 -20.49 -42.08
N GLU A 116 -24.88 -21.09 -40.89
CA GLU A 116 -23.78 -21.03 -39.91
C GLU A 116 -22.48 -21.60 -40.51
N PHE A 117 -22.51 -22.78 -41.12
CA PHE A 117 -21.33 -23.36 -41.75
C PHE A 117 -20.75 -22.47 -42.85
N TYR A 118 -21.57 -21.82 -43.70
CA TYR A 118 -21.06 -20.91 -44.73
C TYR A 118 -20.64 -19.53 -44.18
N SER A 119 -21.07 -19.13 -42.98
CA SER A 119 -20.67 -17.84 -42.38
C SER A 119 -19.25 -17.85 -41.82
N LYS A 120 -18.78 -18.99 -41.26
CA LYS A 120 -17.46 -19.13 -40.59
C LYS A 120 -16.29 -18.55 -41.41
N LYS A 121 -15.39 -17.81 -40.73
CA LYS A 121 -14.20 -17.17 -41.35
C LYS A 121 -13.12 -18.21 -41.70
N GLU A 122 -13.01 -19.23 -40.86
CA GLU A 122 -12.09 -20.36 -40.96
C GLU A 122 -12.89 -21.67 -41.09
N PHE A 123 -12.28 -22.69 -41.70
CA PHE A 123 -12.91 -23.97 -42.00
C PHE A 123 -12.09 -25.20 -41.60
N ASN A 124 -10.84 -25.03 -41.14
CA ASN A 124 -10.15 -26.07 -40.39
C ASN A 124 -10.61 -26.04 -38.92
N ALA A 125 -10.88 -27.20 -38.34
CA ALA A 125 -11.49 -27.36 -37.02
C ALA A 125 -10.47 -27.47 -35.86
N TRP A 126 -9.26 -26.93 -36.05
CA TRP A 126 -8.17 -26.96 -35.07
C TRP A 126 -7.36 -25.64 -35.05
N VAL A 127 -7.91 -24.57 -35.62
CA VAL A 127 -7.19 -23.29 -35.78
C VAL A 127 -7.47 -22.36 -34.61
N ASP A 128 -8.71 -22.35 -34.13
CA ASP A 128 -9.12 -21.83 -32.83
C ASP A 128 -8.36 -22.53 -31.70
N ASP A 129 -8.34 -23.86 -31.64
CA ASP A 129 -7.52 -24.60 -30.65
C ASP A 129 -6.03 -24.24 -30.72
N ALA A 130 -5.51 -23.96 -31.91
CA ALA A 130 -4.11 -23.57 -32.10
C ALA A 130 -3.82 -22.15 -31.59
N TYR A 131 -4.76 -21.20 -31.74
CA TYR A 131 -4.64 -19.88 -31.13
C TYR A 131 -4.76 -19.98 -29.59
N VAL A 132 -5.72 -20.75 -29.07
CA VAL A 132 -5.85 -21.02 -27.63
C VAL A 132 -4.54 -21.61 -27.08
N LEU A 133 -3.97 -22.63 -27.73
CA LEU A 133 -2.71 -23.26 -27.33
C LEU A 133 -1.53 -22.28 -27.31
N ILE A 134 -1.42 -21.35 -28.28
CA ILE A 134 -0.40 -20.29 -28.27
C ILE A 134 -0.64 -19.36 -27.07
N GLY A 135 -1.87 -18.87 -26.87
CA GLY A 135 -2.19 -17.96 -25.78
C GLY A 135 -1.90 -18.56 -24.40
N LYS A 136 -2.24 -19.83 -24.19
CA LYS A 136 -1.92 -20.61 -22.99
C LYS A 136 -0.41 -20.68 -22.73
N ALA A 137 0.37 -21.01 -23.76
CA ALA A 137 1.82 -21.06 -23.66
C ALA A 137 2.44 -19.66 -23.41
N GLN A 138 1.80 -18.59 -23.89
CA GLN A 138 2.21 -17.22 -23.64
C GLN A 138 1.90 -16.74 -22.21
N VAL A 139 0.80 -17.20 -21.60
CA VAL A 139 0.56 -17.00 -20.14
C VAL A 139 1.68 -17.67 -19.33
N TYR A 140 2.01 -18.93 -19.63
CA TYR A 140 3.07 -19.70 -18.94
C TYR A 140 4.49 -19.15 -19.15
N LYS A 141 4.68 -18.23 -20.11
CA LYS A 141 5.93 -17.50 -20.34
C LYS A 141 5.90 -16.06 -19.81
N HIS A 142 4.82 -15.66 -19.14
CA HIS A 142 4.56 -14.29 -18.69
C HIS A 142 4.66 -13.27 -19.84
N GLU A 143 4.22 -13.67 -21.05
CA GLU A 143 4.05 -12.80 -22.22
C GLU A 143 2.61 -12.24 -22.26
N GLN A 144 2.09 -11.67 -21.16
CA GLN A 144 0.64 -11.39 -21.00
C GLN A 144 0.08 -10.53 -22.15
N LEU A 145 0.83 -9.51 -22.59
CA LEU A 145 0.42 -8.65 -23.71
C LEU A 145 0.32 -9.37 -25.06
N LEU A 146 1.07 -10.46 -25.28
CA LEU A 146 0.88 -11.32 -26.44
C LEU A 146 -0.26 -12.31 -26.20
N ALA A 147 -0.33 -12.93 -25.02
CA ALA A 147 -1.40 -13.86 -24.65
C ALA A 147 -2.79 -13.23 -24.85
N ILE A 148 -3.02 -12.04 -24.29
CA ILE A 148 -4.26 -11.27 -24.43
C ILE A 148 -4.60 -11.04 -25.91
N ARG A 149 -3.63 -10.62 -26.74
CA ARG A 149 -3.84 -10.40 -28.19
C ARG A 149 -4.19 -11.70 -28.93
N THR A 150 -3.52 -12.79 -28.60
CA THR A 150 -3.74 -14.12 -29.18
C THR A 150 -5.09 -14.72 -28.79
N LEU A 151 -5.56 -14.48 -27.56
CA LEU A 151 -6.83 -15.00 -27.05
C LEU A 151 -8.02 -14.13 -27.51
N GLN A 152 -7.87 -12.81 -27.52
CA GLN A 152 -8.83 -11.88 -28.10
C GLN A 152 -9.11 -12.15 -29.60
N GLN A 153 -8.09 -12.65 -30.31
CA GLN A 153 -8.18 -13.13 -31.70
C GLN A 153 -9.09 -14.37 -31.83
N VAL A 154 -9.18 -15.24 -30.82
CA VAL A 154 -10.16 -16.35 -30.76
C VAL A 154 -11.56 -15.78 -30.54
N VAL A 155 -11.75 -14.99 -29.48
CA VAL A 155 -13.05 -14.42 -29.09
C VAL A 155 -13.70 -13.64 -30.25
N ARG A 156 -12.91 -12.85 -31.00
CA ARG A 156 -13.42 -12.01 -32.10
C ARG A 156 -13.76 -12.79 -33.38
N ASP A 157 -13.00 -13.82 -33.73
CA ASP A 157 -13.14 -14.52 -35.02
C ASP A 157 -13.83 -15.89 -34.93
N PHE A 158 -14.02 -16.42 -33.71
CA PHE A 158 -14.70 -17.69 -33.41
C PHE A 158 -15.76 -17.57 -32.29
N PRO A 159 -16.65 -16.54 -32.27
CA PRO A 159 -17.55 -16.25 -31.14
C PRO A 159 -18.61 -17.32 -30.81
N ASN A 160 -18.72 -18.37 -31.63
CA ASN A 160 -19.64 -19.50 -31.43
C ASN A 160 -18.87 -20.85 -31.36
N SER A 161 -17.61 -20.83 -30.92
CA SER A 161 -16.79 -22.04 -30.72
C SER A 161 -16.58 -22.32 -29.23
N GLU A 162 -16.49 -23.59 -28.85
CA GLU A 162 -16.15 -23.99 -27.47
C GLU A 162 -14.78 -23.42 -27.03
N SER A 163 -13.84 -23.28 -27.99
CA SER A 163 -12.55 -22.60 -27.81
C SER A 163 -12.67 -21.14 -27.36
N MET A 164 -13.79 -20.45 -27.61
CA MET A 164 -13.99 -19.06 -27.17
C MET A 164 -14.12 -18.98 -25.64
N TYR A 165 -14.81 -19.93 -25.02
CA TYR A 165 -14.95 -19.96 -23.56
C TYR A 165 -13.61 -20.29 -22.88
N GLU A 166 -12.83 -21.23 -23.41
CA GLU A 166 -11.46 -21.43 -22.91
C GLU A 166 -10.62 -20.17 -23.13
N ALA A 167 -10.71 -19.51 -24.28
CA ALA A 167 -9.96 -18.28 -24.55
C ALA A 167 -10.29 -17.16 -23.55
N LEU A 168 -11.57 -17.00 -23.16
CA LEU A 168 -11.98 -16.04 -22.13
C LEU A 168 -11.34 -16.34 -20.77
N LEU A 169 -11.28 -17.61 -20.33
CA LEU A 169 -10.65 -17.97 -19.05
C LEU A 169 -9.15 -17.66 -19.04
N TRP A 170 -8.44 -17.97 -20.13
CA TRP A 170 -7.01 -17.66 -20.24
C TRP A 170 -6.74 -16.17 -20.45
N GLN A 171 -7.67 -15.44 -21.06
CA GLN A 171 -7.57 -13.98 -21.19
C GLN A 171 -7.84 -13.30 -19.84
N ALA A 172 -8.80 -13.81 -19.06
CA ALA A 172 -9.01 -13.39 -17.67
C ALA A 172 -7.76 -13.62 -16.82
N ARG A 173 -7.15 -14.82 -16.86
CA ARG A 173 -5.85 -15.08 -16.21
C ARG A 173 -4.79 -14.06 -16.64
N ALA A 174 -4.55 -13.92 -17.95
CA ALA A 174 -3.54 -13.00 -18.47
C ALA A 174 -3.77 -11.52 -18.08
N TYR A 175 -5.02 -11.10 -17.85
CA TYR A 175 -5.35 -9.80 -17.26
C TYR A 175 -5.12 -9.77 -15.74
N THR A 176 -5.48 -10.83 -15.00
CA THR A 176 -5.20 -10.97 -13.56
C THR A 176 -3.69 -10.91 -13.28
N ASP A 177 -2.89 -11.72 -14.00
CA ASP A 177 -1.42 -11.79 -13.93
C ASP A 177 -0.74 -10.49 -14.43
N LYS A 178 -1.51 -9.51 -14.94
CA LYS A 178 -1.10 -8.16 -15.38
C LYS A 178 -1.56 -7.05 -14.40
N GLY A 179 -2.40 -7.36 -13.40
CA GLY A 179 -3.05 -6.36 -12.55
C GLY A 179 -4.26 -5.65 -13.19
N ASP A 180 -4.74 -6.13 -14.34
CA ASP A 180 -5.82 -5.51 -15.13
C ASP A 180 -7.19 -6.07 -14.72
N TYR A 181 -7.55 -5.87 -13.45
CA TYR A 181 -8.66 -6.58 -12.81
C TYR A 181 -10.03 -6.30 -13.43
N ILE A 182 -10.24 -5.11 -14.01
CA ILE A 182 -11.49 -4.76 -14.70
C ILE A 182 -11.63 -5.57 -15.99
N ALA A 183 -10.56 -5.69 -16.79
CA ALA A 183 -10.58 -6.50 -18.00
C ALA A 183 -10.63 -8.01 -17.70
N ALA A 184 -10.04 -8.45 -16.59
CA ALA A 184 -10.17 -9.82 -16.10
C ALA A 184 -11.62 -10.17 -15.73
N LEU A 185 -12.31 -9.28 -14.99
CA LEU A 185 -13.72 -9.46 -14.63
C LEU A 185 -14.62 -9.46 -15.89
N ALA A 186 -14.43 -8.51 -16.81
CA ALA A 186 -15.22 -8.45 -18.04
C ALA A 186 -15.06 -9.72 -18.93
N ALA A 187 -13.88 -10.35 -18.92
CA ALA A 187 -13.66 -11.63 -19.60
C ALA A 187 -14.37 -12.81 -18.89
N LEU A 188 -14.48 -12.79 -17.55
CA LEU A 188 -15.23 -13.78 -16.77
C LEU A 188 -16.74 -13.58 -16.87
N GLU A 189 -17.24 -12.34 -16.90
CA GLU A 189 -18.67 -12.04 -17.08
C GLU A 189 -19.15 -12.38 -18.51
N SER A 190 -18.24 -12.40 -19.48
CA SER A 190 -18.50 -12.90 -20.84
C SER A 190 -18.64 -14.43 -20.93
N TYR A 191 -18.38 -15.17 -19.84
CA TYR A 191 -18.51 -16.63 -19.79
C TYR A 191 -19.99 -17.03 -19.57
N ASP A 192 -20.65 -17.54 -20.59
CA ASP A 192 -22.09 -17.87 -20.55
C ASP A 192 -22.42 -19.08 -19.64
N LEU A 193 -22.63 -18.78 -18.35
CA LEU A 193 -23.21 -19.68 -17.36
C LEU A 193 -24.64 -20.12 -17.72
N GLY A 194 -25.33 -19.38 -18.60
CA GLY A 194 -26.71 -19.63 -19.03
C GLY A 194 -26.90 -20.93 -19.82
N GLY A 195 -25.84 -21.46 -20.43
CA GLY A 195 -25.77 -22.87 -20.82
C GLY A 195 -24.95 -23.22 -22.07
N ASN A 196 -24.36 -22.26 -22.78
CA ASN A 196 -23.55 -22.55 -23.98
C ASN A 196 -22.07 -22.86 -23.66
N ALA A 197 -21.57 -22.47 -22.48
CA ALA A 197 -20.20 -22.77 -22.07
C ALA A 197 -20.00 -24.27 -21.70
N PRO A 198 -18.90 -24.92 -22.13
CA PRO A 198 -18.60 -26.32 -21.78
C PRO A 198 -18.54 -26.56 -20.26
N LEU A 199 -19.22 -27.62 -19.80
CA LEU A 199 -19.17 -28.04 -18.39
C LEU A 199 -17.74 -28.38 -17.94
N GLU A 200 -16.92 -28.92 -18.83
CA GLU A 200 -15.52 -29.31 -18.56
C GLU A 200 -14.63 -28.13 -18.16
N LEU A 201 -15.03 -26.89 -18.51
CA LEU A 201 -14.33 -25.65 -18.13
C LEU A 201 -14.87 -25.00 -16.86
N TYR A 202 -15.94 -25.52 -16.24
CA TYR A 202 -16.62 -24.86 -15.12
C TYR A 202 -15.77 -24.81 -13.83
N SER A 203 -14.99 -25.85 -13.55
CA SER A 203 -14.05 -25.84 -12.43
C SER A 203 -12.89 -24.85 -12.67
N ASP A 204 -12.38 -24.75 -13.90
CA ASP A 204 -11.38 -23.76 -14.28
C ASP A 204 -11.94 -22.32 -14.22
N TYR A 205 -13.19 -22.08 -14.65
CA TYR A 205 -13.88 -20.79 -14.46
C TYR A 205 -13.91 -20.39 -12.97
N MET A 206 -14.33 -21.32 -12.11
CA MET A 206 -14.40 -21.09 -10.67
C MET A 206 -13.02 -20.84 -10.05
N ALA A 207 -11.98 -21.56 -10.48
CA ALA A 207 -10.62 -21.33 -10.03
C ALA A 207 -10.05 -19.97 -10.49
N VAL A 208 -10.31 -19.55 -11.74
CA VAL A 208 -9.86 -18.25 -12.25
C VAL A 208 -10.60 -17.09 -11.56
N TYR A 209 -11.90 -17.22 -11.30
CA TYR A 209 -12.66 -16.22 -10.54
C TYR A 209 -12.18 -16.13 -9.09
N ALA A 210 -11.92 -17.26 -8.42
CA ALA A 210 -11.29 -17.27 -7.10
C ALA A 210 -9.92 -16.58 -7.11
N ASN A 211 -9.07 -16.88 -8.09
CA ASN A 211 -7.74 -16.25 -8.23
C ASN A 211 -7.83 -14.73 -8.39
N LEU A 212 -8.77 -14.23 -9.21
CA LEU A 212 -9.02 -12.80 -9.39
C LEU A 212 -9.46 -12.10 -8.09
N LEU A 213 -10.24 -12.78 -7.24
CA LEU A 213 -10.64 -12.25 -5.93
C LEU A 213 -9.46 -12.26 -4.93
N LEU A 214 -8.65 -13.32 -4.92
CA LEU A 214 -7.51 -13.43 -4.00
C LEU A 214 -6.44 -12.36 -4.25
N VAL A 215 -6.10 -12.06 -5.51
CA VAL A 215 -5.15 -10.95 -5.81
C VAL A 215 -5.73 -9.54 -5.58
N GLN A 216 -7.03 -9.45 -5.23
CA GLN A 216 -7.68 -8.22 -4.75
C GLN A 216 -7.83 -8.19 -3.21
N GLY A 217 -7.26 -9.17 -2.48
CA GLY A 217 -7.43 -9.31 -1.02
C GLY A 217 -8.80 -9.84 -0.57
N LYS A 218 -9.70 -10.18 -1.51
CA LYS A 218 -11.10 -10.59 -1.25
C LYS A 218 -11.20 -12.06 -0.86
N SER A 219 -10.58 -12.40 0.27
CA SER A 219 -10.39 -13.77 0.73
C SER A 219 -11.71 -14.47 1.08
N ILE A 220 -12.68 -13.74 1.63
CA ILE A 220 -14.02 -14.25 1.99
C ILE A 220 -14.80 -14.59 0.71
N GLU A 221 -14.85 -13.65 -0.24
CA GLU A 221 -15.59 -13.80 -1.49
C GLU A 221 -15.01 -14.89 -2.38
N ALA A 222 -13.70 -15.16 -2.30
CA ALA A 222 -13.06 -16.24 -3.05
C ALA A 222 -13.48 -17.66 -2.61
N ILE A 223 -13.85 -17.85 -1.33
CA ILE A 223 -14.21 -19.16 -0.75
C ILE A 223 -15.32 -19.87 -1.55
N PRO A 224 -16.51 -19.30 -1.82
CA PRO A 224 -17.58 -20.00 -2.56
C PRO A 224 -17.18 -20.38 -3.99
N TYR A 225 -16.37 -19.58 -4.68
CA TYR A 225 -15.84 -19.95 -6.00
C TYR A 225 -14.88 -21.13 -5.88
N LEU A 226 -13.93 -21.09 -4.94
CA LEU A 226 -12.95 -22.15 -4.76
C LEU A 226 -13.56 -23.46 -4.23
N GLN A 227 -14.64 -23.38 -3.43
CA GLN A 227 -15.48 -24.54 -3.07
C GLN A 227 -16.07 -25.21 -4.33
N ASN A 228 -16.66 -24.43 -5.23
CA ASN A 228 -17.23 -24.97 -6.47
C ASN A 228 -16.15 -25.53 -7.40
N ALA A 229 -14.98 -24.90 -7.46
CA ALA A 229 -13.81 -25.44 -8.16
C ALA A 229 -13.42 -26.83 -7.61
N VAL A 230 -13.30 -26.99 -6.28
CA VAL A 230 -12.99 -28.28 -5.62
C VAL A 230 -14.03 -29.35 -5.90
N ASN A 231 -15.33 -29.00 -5.90
CA ASN A 231 -16.42 -29.94 -6.07
C ASN A 231 -16.45 -30.57 -7.48
N ASP A 232 -16.23 -29.76 -8.53
CA ASP A 232 -16.29 -30.21 -9.92
C ASP A 232 -14.92 -30.51 -10.55
N GLU A 233 -13.79 -30.23 -9.88
CA GLU A 233 -12.47 -30.58 -10.40
C GLU A 233 -12.27 -32.11 -10.44
N SER A 234 -11.90 -32.62 -11.61
CA SER A 234 -11.54 -34.01 -11.85
C SER A 234 -10.07 -34.31 -11.51
N ASN A 235 -9.15 -33.39 -11.85
CA ASN A 235 -7.71 -33.52 -11.67
C ASN A 235 -7.35 -33.54 -10.18
N LYS A 236 -6.73 -34.63 -9.73
CA LYS A 236 -6.35 -34.82 -8.33
C LYS A 236 -5.40 -33.72 -7.83
N HIS A 237 -4.46 -33.25 -8.65
CA HIS A 237 -3.48 -32.23 -8.23
C HIS A 237 -4.17 -30.91 -7.91
N LYS A 238 -4.83 -30.32 -8.92
CA LYS A 238 -5.62 -29.08 -8.79
C LYS A 238 -6.61 -29.16 -7.63
N ARG A 239 -7.41 -30.24 -7.53
CA ARG A 239 -8.41 -30.38 -6.45
C ARG A 239 -7.77 -30.38 -5.06
N LEU A 240 -6.57 -30.94 -4.90
CA LEU A 240 -5.85 -30.91 -3.62
C LEU A 240 -5.23 -29.55 -3.33
N ARG A 241 -4.65 -28.87 -4.34
CA ARG A 241 -4.17 -27.49 -4.23
C ARG A 241 -5.31 -26.55 -3.81
N TYR A 242 -6.44 -26.57 -4.52
CA TYR A 242 -7.63 -25.78 -4.19
C TYR A 242 -8.19 -26.10 -2.80
N SER A 243 -8.17 -27.38 -2.39
CA SER A 243 -8.59 -27.79 -1.03
C SER A 243 -7.62 -27.30 0.06
N TYR A 244 -6.31 -27.23 -0.23
CA TYR A 244 -5.31 -26.69 0.69
C TYR A 244 -5.48 -25.18 0.85
N ILE A 245 -5.65 -24.47 -0.26
CA ILE A 245 -5.92 -23.03 -0.29
C ILE A 245 -7.21 -22.71 0.48
N LEU A 246 -8.31 -23.47 0.27
CA LEU A 246 -9.51 -23.35 1.10
C LEU A 246 -9.19 -23.46 2.60
N GLY A 247 -8.34 -24.40 3.00
CA GLY A 247 -7.87 -24.52 4.39
C GLY A 247 -7.19 -23.26 4.92
N GLN A 248 -6.38 -22.60 4.09
CA GLN A 248 -5.72 -21.33 4.42
C GLN A 248 -6.72 -20.16 4.48
N LEU A 249 -7.63 -20.04 3.51
CA LEU A 249 -8.67 -19.00 3.49
C LEU A 249 -9.62 -19.11 4.69
N TYR A 250 -10.00 -20.34 5.06
CA TYR A 250 -10.78 -20.60 6.26
C TYR A 250 -10.00 -20.23 7.52
N LEU A 251 -8.70 -20.50 7.59
CA LEU A 251 -7.89 -20.17 8.76
C LEU A 251 -7.73 -18.65 8.94
N LEU A 252 -7.42 -17.93 7.85
CA LEU A 252 -7.36 -16.46 7.82
C LEU A 252 -8.67 -15.84 8.33
N ASN A 253 -9.81 -16.35 7.84
CA ASN A 253 -11.14 -15.88 8.21
C ASN A 253 -11.70 -16.49 9.52
N ASN A 254 -10.84 -17.06 10.38
CA ASN A 254 -11.19 -17.68 11.66
C ASN A 254 -12.23 -18.83 11.61
N GLN A 255 -12.53 -19.38 10.44
CA GLN A 255 -13.42 -20.53 10.21
C GLN A 255 -12.67 -21.84 10.53
N ARG A 256 -12.32 -22.02 11.80
CA ARG A 256 -11.36 -23.05 12.25
C ARG A 256 -11.83 -24.48 12.03
N ASN A 257 -13.14 -24.77 12.09
CA ASN A 257 -13.63 -26.14 11.85
C ASN A 257 -13.48 -26.49 10.36
N GLU A 258 -13.79 -25.53 9.50
CA GLU A 258 -13.76 -25.59 8.04
C GLU A 258 -12.31 -25.75 7.57
N ALA A 259 -11.39 -24.95 8.13
CA ALA A 259 -9.96 -25.05 7.92
C ALA A 259 -9.42 -26.44 8.32
N ALA A 260 -9.71 -26.90 9.53
CA ALA A 260 -9.27 -28.21 10.01
C ALA A 260 -9.83 -29.36 9.14
N ASN A 261 -11.08 -29.25 8.66
CA ASN A 261 -11.68 -30.23 7.74
C ASN A 261 -11.01 -30.23 6.35
N ALA A 262 -10.70 -29.06 5.79
CA ALA A 262 -10.04 -28.93 4.50
C ALA A 262 -8.60 -29.50 4.54
N PHE A 263 -7.81 -29.14 5.55
CA PHE A 263 -6.49 -29.73 5.77
C PHE A 263 -6.58 -31.25 6.05
N ALA A 264 -7.56 -31.71 6.83
CA ALA A 264 -7.79 -33.14 7.07
C ALA A 264 -8.18 -33.91 5.79
N TYR A 265 -8.82 -33.29 4.80
CA TYR A 265 -9.07 -33.90 3.49
C TYR A 265 -7.76 -34.09 2.73
N VAL A 266 -6.94 -33.04 2.60
CA VAL A 266 -5.65 -33.09 1.89
C VAL A 266 -4.70 -34.11 2.53
N ALA A 267 -4.58 -34.09 3.86
CA ALA A 267 -3.75 -35.02 4.64
C ALA A 267 -4.14 -36.50 4.51
N LYS A 268 -5.40 -36.81 4.12
CA LYS A 268 -5.90 -38.18 3.87
C LYS A 268 -5.83 -38.57 2.40
N ALA A 269 -6.07 -37.64 1.48
CA ALA A 269 -6.21 -37.91 0.05
C ALA A 269 -4.90 -38.25 -0.66
N SER A 270 -3.77 -38.25 0.06
CA SER A 270 -2.42 -38.57 -0.44
C SER A 270 -1.99 -37.61 -1.55
N ALA A 271 -1.72 -36.36 -1.17
CA ALA A 271 -0.99 -35.42 -2.01
C ALA A 271 0.48 -35.88 -2.18
N ASP A 272 1.34 -35.00 -2.69
CA ASP A 272 2.79 -35.11 -2.49
C ASP A 272 3.15 -35.14 -0.99
N TYR A 273 4.42 -35.40 -0.68
CA TYR A 273 4.86 -35.55 0.71
C TYR A 273 4.71 -34.26 1.51
N GLU A 274 5.06 -33.11 0.92
CA GLU A 274 5.17 -31.85 1.63
C GLU A 274 3.81 -31.19 1.87
N MET A 275 2.92 -31.15 0.86
CA MET A 275 1.52 -30.73 1.07
C MET A 275 0.82 -31.65 2.09
N THR A 276 1.08 -32.96 2.03
CA THR A 276 0.57 -33.93 3.02
C THR A 276 1.15 -33.70 4.42
N PHE A 277 2.37 -33.16 4.53
CA PHE A 277 3.01 -32.82 5.79
C PHE A 277 2.46 -31.51 6.35
N ASN A 278 2.53 -30.40 5.60
CA ASN A 278 2.06 -29.09 6.04
C ASN A 278 0.54 -29.10 6.32
N ALA A 279 -0.26 -29.88 5.58
CA ALA A 279 -1.67 -30.08 5.91
C ALA A 279 -1.86 -30.75 7.29
N LYS A 280 -0.99 -31.67 7.72
CA LYS A 280 -1.07 -32.25 9.07
C LYS A 280 -0.58 -31.28 10.14
N VAL A 281 0.46 -30.50 9.84
CA VAL A 281 0.97 -29.45 10.75
C VAL A 281 -0.08 -28.37 10.98
N ASN A 282 -0.72 -27.89 9.91
CA ASN A 282 -1.80 -26.90 10.00
C ASN A 282 -3.09 -27.47 10.59
N GLN A 283 -3.49 -28.71 10.25
CA GLN A 283 -4.59 -29.38 10.96
C GLN A 283 -4.31 -29.50 12.47
N ALA A 284 -3.05 -29.71 12.87
CA ALA A 284 -2.64 -29.85 14.27
C ALA A 284 -2.46 -28.51 15.00
N SER A 285 -2.07 -27.42 14.34
CA SER A 285 -1.98 -26.10 14.96
C SER A 285 -3.36 -25.46 15.21
N ILE A 286 -4.40 -25.91 14.49
CA ILE A 286 -5.78 -25.42 14.63
C ILE A 286 -6.48 -26.13 15.79
N VAL A 287 -6.57 -25.45 16.93
CA VAL A 287 -7.53 -25.81 18.00
C VAL A 287 -8.90 -25.22 17.65
N TYR A 288 -9.86 -26.10 17.40
CA TYR A 288 -11.28 -25.84 17.16
C TYR A 288 -12.13 -26.39 18.31
N LYS A 289 -13.44 -26.09 18.35
CA LYS A 289 -14.29 -26.25 19.54
C LYS A 289 -14.32 -27.67 20.13
N ASP A 290 -14.25 -28.69 19.28
CA ASP A 290 -14.30 -30.11 19.65
C ASP A 290 -12.93 -30.82 19.46
N ALA A 291 -11.82 -30.06 19.41
CA ALA A 291 -10.50 -30.59 19.12
C ALA A 291 -9.90 -31.39 20.30
N ASN A 292 -9.53 -32.64 20.04
CA ASN A 292 -8.81 -33.47 21.02
C ASN A 292 -7.30 -33.11 21.01
N ILE A 293 -6.92 -32.15 21.85
CA ILE A 293 -5.54 -31.62 21.95
C ILE A 293 -4.52 -32.74 22.28
N ALA A 294 -4.90 -33.76 23.04
CA ALA A 294 -4.01 -34.90 23.33
C ALA A 294 -3.73 -35.75 22.08
N GLU A 295 -4.71 -35.96 21.20
CA GLU A 295 -4.50 -36.62 19.90
C GLU A 295 -3.67 -35.74 18.96
N VAL A 296 -3.87 -34.42 18.98
CA VAL A 296 -3.06 -33.43 18.25
C VAL A 296 -1.57 -33.48 18.67
N LYS A 297 -1.25 -33.35 19.97
CA LYS A 297 0.13 -33.46 20.47
C LYS A 297 0.73 -34.84 20.15
N LYS A 298 -0.07 -35.92 20.20
CA LYS A 298 0.33 -37.27 19.79
C LYS A 298 0.66 -37.37 18.28
N GLN A 299 -0.06 -36.67 17.42
CA GLN A 299 0.24 -36.61 15.98
C GLN A 299 1.50 -35.78 15.69
N LEU A 300 1.66 -34.61 16.33
CA LEU A 300 2.90 -33.83 16.23
C LEU A 300 4.12 -34.61 16.76
N HIS A 301 3.98 -35.35 17.87
CA HIS A 301 5.04 -36.23 18.38
C HIS A 301 5.35 -37.41 17.43
N LYS A 302 4.38 -37.87 16.63
CA LYS A 302 4.62 -38.88 15.60
C LYS A 302 5.37 -38.28 14.41
N LEU A 303 5.00 -37.08 13.96
CA LEU A 303 5.73 -36.35 12.91
C LEU A 303 7.19 -36.10 13.34
N ARG A 304 7.42 -35.57 14.54
CA ARG A 304 8.75 -35.29 15.11
C ARG A 304 9.65 -36.52 15.30
N LYS A 305 9.07 -37.74 15.27
CA LYS A 305 9.80 -39.01 15.41
C LYS A 305 10.03 -39.72 14.07
N ASP A 306 9.40 -39.27 12.99
CA ASP A 306 9.66 -39.81 11.66
C ASP A 306 10.93 -39.15 11.09
N LYS A 307 11.91 -39.97 10.71
CA LYS A 307 13.19 -39.49 10.15
C LYS A 307 13.02 -38.73 8.83
N LYS A 308 11.86 -38.84 8.18
CA LYS A 308 11.52 -38.06 6.97
C LYS A 308 11.15 -36.60 7.25
N ASN A 309 11.07 -36.20 8.53
CA ASN A 309 10.77 -34.83 8.93
C ASN A 309 11.95 -34.16 9.67
N SER A 310 13.19 -34.63 9.47
CA SER A 310 14.38 -33.94 9.97
C SER A 310 14.42 -32.48 9.51
N ASP A 311 14.07 -32.28 8.24
CA ASP A 311 14.23 -31.02 7.51
C ASP A 311 13.01 -30.09 7.69
N TYR A 312 12.02 -30.54 8.48
CA TYR A 312 10.80 -29.80 8.83
C TYR A 312 10.55 -29.75 10.36
N LEU A 313 11.61 -29.94 11.18
CA LEU A 313 11.50 -29.93 12.64
C LEU A 313 11.07 -28.57 13.18
N ASP A 314 11.51 -27.49 12.53
CA ASP A 314 11.06 -26.12 12.72
C ASP A 314 9.52 -25.99 12.72
N ARG A 315 8.86 -26.37 11.61
CA ARG A 315 7.40 -26.28 11.43
C ARG A 315 6.65 -27.12 12.47
N ILE A 316 7.23 -28.24 12.91
CA ILE A 316 6.67 -29.09 13.99
C ILE A 316 6.79 -28.40 15.35
N TYR A 317 7.93 -27.81 15.68
CA TYR A 317 8.12 -27.07 16.93
C TYR A 317 7.27 -25.80 16.97
N TYR A 318 7.16 -25.07 15.86
CA TYR A 318 6.22 -23.96 15.71
C TYR A 318 4.77 -24.39 16.01
N ALA A 319 4.31 -25.51 15.44
CA ALA A 319 2.97 -26.03 15.75
C ALA A 319 2.81 -26.49 17.21
N PHE A 320 3.84 -27.06 17.85
CA PHE A 320 3.81 -27.28 19.30
C PHE A 320 3.66 -25.97 20.08
N GLY A 321 4.33 -24.89 19.65
CA GLY A 321 4.19 -23.56 20.24
C GLY A 321 2.78 -22.98 20.10
N LYS A 322 2.20 -23.04 18.89
CA LYS A 322 0.82 -22.61 18.63
C LYS A 322 -0.21 -23.43 19.44
N VAL A 323 -0.03 -24.75 19.59
CA VAL A 323 -0.89 -25.58 20.45
C VAL A 323 -0.77 -25.19 21.92
N ALA A 324 0.45 -24.98 22.43
CA ALA A 324 0.68 -24.55 23.80
C ALA A 324 0.05 -23.18 24.12
N LEU A 325 0.07 -22.24 23.16
CA LEU A 325 -0.69 -20.97 23.28
C LEU A 325 -2.19 -21.19 23.45
N GLN A 326 -2.80 -22.17 22.76
CA GLN A 326 -4.23 -22.47 22.90
C GLN A 326 -4.57 -23.19 24.22
N GLU A 327 -3.59 -23.81 24.88
CA GLU A 327 -3.70 -24.31 26.26
C GLU A 327 -3.42 -23.20 27.30
N ASN A 328 -3.11 -21.97 26.88
CA ASN A 328 -2.59 -20.86 27.69
C ASN A 328 -1.24 -21.16 28.38
N ASN A 329 -0.49 -22.16 27.89
CA ASN A 329 0.82 -22.54 28.39
C ASN A 329 1.93 -21.79 27.64
N GLU A 330 2.02 -20.47 27.87
CA GLU A 330 3.01 -19.60 27.23
C GLU A 330 4.46 -20.03 27.45
N ALA A 331 4.77 -20.68 28.59
CA ALA A 331 6.12 -21.19 28.87
C ALA A 331 6.50 -22.37 27.96
N GLU A 332 5.58 -23.32 27.74
CA GLU A 332 5.75 -24.36 26.72
C GLU A 332 5.74 -23.75 25.30
N ALA A 333 4.98 -22.67 25.07
CA ALA A 333 4.98 -21.97 23.79
C ALA A 333 6.34 -21.35 23.44
N LEU A 334 6.87 -20.46 24.29
CA LEU A 334 8.20 -19.86 24.15
C LEU A 334 9.29 -20.92 24.00
N THR A 335 9.24 -21.99 24.82
CA THR A 335 10.19 -23.11 24.74
C THR A 335 10.17 -23.79 23.36
N ASN A 336 9.00 -23.93 22.74
CA ASN A 336 8.90 -24.56 21.41
C ASN A 336 9.13 -23.56 20.27
N PHE A 337 8.85 -22.26 20.41
CA PHE A 337 9.27 -21.26 19.43
C PHE A 337 10.79 -21.09 19.38
N LYS A 338 11.49 -21.07 20.54
CA LYS A 338 12.96 -21.16 20.58
C LYS A 338 13.49 -22.43 19.89
N ARG A 339 12.85 -23.59 20.10
CA ARG A 339 13.21 -24.82 19.38
C ARG A 339 12.90 -24.77 17.87
N SER A 340 11.90 -24.00 17.45
CA SER A 340 11.57 -23.81 16.03
C SER A 340 12.67 -23.01 15.33
N VAL A 341 13.07 -21.88 15.91
CA VAL A 341 14.22 -21.07 15.47
C VAL A 341 15.47 -21.94 15.34
N ASN A 342 15.85 -22.63 16.43
CA ASN A 342 17.08 -23.45 16.48
C ASN A 342 17.03 -24.72 15.61
N ALA A 343 15.86 -25.12 15.12
CA ALA A 343 15.68 -26.25 14.21
C ALA A 343 15.56 -25.84 12.73
N SER A 344 15.35 -24.56 12.46
CA SER A 344 15.38 -24.03 11.10
C SER A 344 16.83 -23.75 10.68
N ILE A 345 17.25 -24.37 9.58
CA ILE A 345 18.54 -24.11 8.94
C ILE A 345 18.29 -23.09 7.82
N ASP A 346 17.71 -23.55 6.71
CA ASP A 346 17.49 -22.78 5.48
C ASP A 346 16.09 -22.13 5.37
N ASN A 347 15.26 -22.19 6.41
CA ASN A 347 13.87 -21.69 6.39
C ASN A 347 13.71 -20.38 7.20
N SER A 348 14.16 -19.26 6.62
CA SER A 348 14.16 -17.93 7.23
C SER A 348 12.75 -17.47 7.65
N ASN A 349 11.75 -17.62 6.78
CA ASN A 349 10.37 -17.21 7.07
C ASN A 349 9.83 -17.90 8.35
N GLN A 350 10.10 -19.20 8.52
CA GLN A 350 9.69 -19.92 9.74
C GLN A 350 10.48 -19.48 10.99
N LYS A 351 11.72 -18.98 10.87
CA LYS A 351 12.41 -18.28 11.99
C LYS A 351 11.66 -17.00 12.32
N GLY A 352 11.38 -16.15 11.33
CA GLY A 352 10.66 -14.88 11.49
C GLY A 352 9.30 -15.04 12.17
N LEU A 353 8.48 -15.99 11.70
CA LEU A 353 7.20 -16.34 12.31
C LEU A 353 7.35 -16.84 13.77
N SER A 354 8.42 -17.57 14.08
CA SER A 354 8.69 -18.08 15.44
C SER A 354 9.16 -16.98 16.39
N TYR A 355 10.04 -16.10 15.92
CA TYR A 355 10.47 -14.90 16.65
C TYR A 355 9.29 -13.97 16.91
N ARG A 356 8.45 -13.69 15.91
CA ARG A 356 7.25 -12.85 16.09
C ARG A 356 6.30 -13.44 17.13
N GLU A 357 5.97 -14.73 17.06
CA GLU A 357 5.09 -15.36 18.07
C GLU A 357 5.67 -15.36 19.48
N ALA A 358 7.00 -15.33 19.64
CA ALA A 358 7.63 -15.09 20.94
C ALA A 358 7.48 -13.61 21.38
N GLY A 359 7.73 -12.66 20.47
CA GLY A 359 7.54 -11.22 20.71
C GLY A 359 6.10 -10.87 21.12
N GLU A 360 5.09 -11.51 20.50
CA GLU A 360 3.68 -11.39 20.89
C GLU A 360 3.41 -11.79 22.35
N ILE A 361 4.12 -12.79 22.88
CA ILE A 361 3.98 -13.25 24.27
C ILE A 361 4.61 -12.23 25.21
N TYR A 362 5.83 -11.78 24.91
CA TYR A 362 6.52 -10.76 25.71
C TYR A 362 5.76 -9.43 25.72
N TYR A 363 5.20 -9.01 24.58
CA TYR A 363 4.36 -7.82 24.47
C TYR A 363 3.12 -7.88 25.38
N LYS A 364 2.42 -9.02 25.40
CA LYS A 364 1.24 -9.25 26.27
C LYS A 364 1.59 -9.32 27.75
N ARG A 365 2.84 -9.62 28.08
CA ARG A 365 3.38 -9.60 29.45
C ARG A 365 3.86 -8.21 29.88
N MET A 366 3.80 -7.20 29.00
CA MET A 366 4.42 -5.89 29.20
C MET A 366 5.96 -5.96 29.36
N ASP A 367 6.56 -7.04 28.86
CA ASP A 367 8.01 -7.25 28.78
C ASP A 367 8.51 -6.68 27.44
N TYR A 368 8.47 -5.36 27.36
CA TYR A 368 8.64 -4.62 26.10
C TYR A 368 10.06 -4.72 25.54
N ALA A 369 11.08 -4.85 26.40
CA ALA A 369 12.47 -5.07 25.98
C ALA A 369 12.62 -6.41 25.23
N ASN A 370 12.15 -7.53 25.80
CA ASN A 370 12.16 -8.78 25.06
C ASN A 370 11.25 -8.68 23.81
N ALA A 371 10.06 -8.09 23.90
CA ALA A 371 9.16 -7.94 22.75
C ALA A 371 9.87 -7.26 21.56
N TYR A 372 10.56 -6.14 21.81
CA TYR A 372 11.35 -5.42 20.81
C TYR A 372 12.44 -6.28 20.17
N PHE A 373 13.29 -6.96 20.95
CA PHE A 373 14.35 -7.81 20.41
C PHE A 373 13.82 -9.03 19.64
N TYR A 374 12.68 -9.59 20.04
CA TYR A 374 12.02 -10.67 19.29
C TYR A 374 11.32 -10.15 18.02
N TYR A 375 10.85 -8.91 17.97
CA TYR A 375 10.33 -8.31 16.75
C TYR A 375 11.45 -7.89 15.79
N ASP A 376 12.57 -7.35 16.29
CA ASP A 376 13.80 -7.09 15.53
C ASP A 376 14.34 -8.37 14.88
N SER A 377 14.56 -9.41 15.69
CA SER A 377 14.96 -10.74 15.24
C SER A 377 13.97 -11.33 14.23
N ALA A 378 12.69 -10.97 14.27
CA ALA A 378 11.72 -11.38 13.26
C ALA A 378 11.89 -10.61 11.95
N LEU A 379 12.04 -9.28 12.01
CA LEU A 379 12.17 -8.40 10.85
C LEU A 379 13.42 -8.70 10.00
N THR A 380 14.50 -9.23 10.59
CA THR A 380 15.72 -9.61 9.85
C THR A 380 15.59 -10.86 8.96
N VAL A 381 14.56 -11.70 9.17
CA VAL A 381 14.44 -13.02 8.49
C VAL A 381 13.04 -13.40 7.99
N ILE A 382 12.01 -12.60 8.31
CA ILE A 382 10.65 -12.78 7.77
C ILE A 382 10.58 -12.29 6.31
N ASN A 383 9.74 -12.89 5.48
CA ASN A 383 9.64 -12.48 4.07
C ASN A 383 9.05 -11.05 3.92
N GLU A 384 9.44 -10.35 2.86
CA GLU A 384 8.85 -9.06 2.45
C GLU A 384 7.36 -9.17 2.10
N ASP A 385 6.89 -10.35 1.65
CA ASP A 385 5.49 -10.61 1.26
C ASP A 385 4.57 -10.99 2.43
N TYR A 386 5.06 -10.93 3.67
CA TYR A 386 4.30 -11.27 4.86
C TYR A 386 3.16 -10.26 5.13
N GLU A 387 1.91 -10.73 5.09
CA GLU A 387 0.66 -9.93 5.21
C GLU A 387 0.63 -8.95 6.40
N LYS A 388 1.34 -9.24 7.49
CA LYS A 388 1.40 -8.42 8.72
C LYS A 388 2.78 -7.81 8.98
N LEU A 389 3.58 -7.62 7.93
CA LEU A 389 4.92 -7.05 8.04
C LEU A 389 4.89 -5.61 8.59
N ASP A 390 3.90 -4.80 8.20
CA ASP A 390 3.81 -3.42 8.66
C ASP A 390 3.30 -3.33 10.11
N GLU A 391 2.36 -4.17 10.54
CA GLU A 391 1.98 -4.32 11.97
C GLU A 391 3.21 -4.71 12.83
N LEU A 392 4.10 -5.55 12.31
CA LEU A 392 5.34 -5.94 12.98
C LEU A 392 6.35 -4.78 13.05
N LYS A 393 6.53 -4.02 11.97
CA LYS A 393 7.37 -2.82 11.93
C LYS A 393 6.88 -1.76 12.91
N GLU A 394 5.59 -1.42 12.88
CA GLU A 394 4.96 -0.44 13.78
C GLU A 394 5.18 -0.81 15.25
N ARG A 395 5.00 -2.09 15.61
CA ARG A 395 5.27 -2.58 16.97
C ARG A 395 6.74 -2.52 17.36
N HIS A 396 7.67 -2.83 16.45
CA HIS A 396 9.11 -2.73 16.74
C HIS A 396 9.55 -1.27 16.90
N TYR A 397 9.30 -0.42 15.90
CA TYR A 397 9.72 0.99 15.94
C TYR A 397 9.00 1.79 17.05
N GLY A 398 7.72 1.49 17.30
CA GLY A 398 6.95 2.11 18.40
C GLY A 398 7.49 1.80 19.79
N LEU A 399 8.20 0.67 19.96
CA LEU A 399 8.85 0.28 21.22
C LEU A 399 10.28 0.80 21.38
N SER A 400 10.99 1.19 20.30
CA SER A 400 12.43 1.48 20.36
C SER A 400 12.79 2.46 21.48
N GLY A 401 12.21 3.66 21.46
CA GLY A 401 12.48 4.68 22.49
C GLY A 401 12.11 4.24 23.92
N LEU A 402 11.04 3.48 24.09
CA LEU A 402 10.73 2.90 25.42
C LEU A 402 11.84 1.96 25.89
N VAL A 403 12.34 1.12 24.99
CA VAL A 403 13.37 0.13 25.30
C VAL A 403 14.72 0.79 25.53
N ASP A 404 15.06 1.86 24.80
CA ASP A 404 16.23 2.70 25.06
C ASP A 404 16.21 3.26 26.50
N HIS A 405 15.07 3.77 26.96
CA HIS A 405 14.91 4.27 28.33
C HIS A 405 14.85 3.14 29.39
N LEU A 406 14.21 1.99 29.11
CA LEU A 406 14.19 0.82 30.01
C LEU A 406 15.61 0.29 30.25
N LEU A 407 16.37 0.07 29.17
CA LEU A 407 17.75 -0.41 29.22
C LEU A 407 18.68 0.62 29.85
N THR A 408 18.41 1.93 29.68
CA THR A 408 19.15 2.99 30.39
C THR A 408 19.00 2.86 31.91
N VAL A 409 17.77 2.69 32.41
CA VAL A 409 17.53 2.50 33.86
C VAL A 409 18.18 1.21 34.37
N GLU A 410 17.96 0.08 33.69
CA GLU A 410 18.50 -1.22 34.12
C GLU A 410 20.04 -1.27 34.07
N ARG A 411 20.66 -0.66 33.06
CA ARG A 411 22.12 -0.53 32.96
C ARG A 411 22.67 0.36 34.07
N GLU A 412 22.11 1.55 34.27
CA GLU A 412 22.62 2.49 35.27
C GLU A 412 22.39 1.98 36.70
N ASP A 413 21.25 1.31 36.99
CA ASP A 413 21.05 0.62 38.27
C ASP A 413 22.05 -0.51 38.49
N SER A 414 22.35 -1.30 37.46
CA SER A 414 23.39 -2.33 37.53
C SER A 414 24.78 -1.74 37.81
N LEU A 415 25.12 -0.63 37.16
CA LEU A 415 26.39 0.09 37.38
C LEU A 415 26.45 0.74 38.78
N GLN A 416 25.35 1.32 39.27
CA GLN A 416 25.26 1.84 40.64
C GLN A 416 25.38 0.72 41.68
N HIS A 417 24.74 -0.43 41.46
CA HIS A 417 24.86 -1.59 42.34
C HIS A 417 26.30 -2.10 42.42
N LEU A 418 27.01 -2.16 41.29
CA LEU A 418 28.45 -2.46 41.25
C LEU A 418 29.28 -1.41 41.99
N ALA A 419 28.93 -0.13 41.89
CA ALA A 419 29.59 0.95 42.62
C ALA A 419 29.31 0.95 44.14
N ASP A 420 28.24 0.30 44.60
CA ASP A 420 27.92 0.08 46.02
C ASP A 420 28.59 -1.18 46.61
N MET A 421 29.22 -2.02 45.79
CA MET A 421 30.02 -3.14 46.26
C MET A 421 31.34 -2.67 46.89
N SER A 422 31.75 -3.29 47.99
CA SER A 422 33.10 -3.08 48.53
C SER A 422 34.17 -3.49 47.52
N GLU A 423 35.22 -2.68 47.37
CA GLU A 423 36.32 -2.86 46.40
C GLU A 423 36.80 -4.31 46.20
N PRO A 424 37.04 -5.14 47.25
CA PRO A 424 37.48 -6.53 47.05
C PRO A 424 36.43 -7.45 46.41
N VAL A 425 35.14 -7.17 46.61
CA VAL A 425 34.03 -7.91 46.01
C VAL A 425 33.83 -7.46 44.56
N LEU A 426 33.89 -6.16 44.29
CA LEU A 426 33.82 -5.61 42.94
C LEU A 426 34.95 -6.17 42.07
N TYR A 427 36.20 -6.15 42.54
CA TYR A 427 37.32 -6.68 41.75
C TYR A 427 37.22 -8.19 41.53
N ALA A 428 36.76 -8.97 42.52
CA ALA A 428 36.54 -10.41 42.34
C ALA A 428 35.42 -10.71 41.32
N TYR A 429 34.37 -9.87 41.26
CA TYR A 429 33.30 -9.98 40.26
C TYR A 429 33.79 -9.65 38.85
N LEU A 430 34.55 -8.55 38.69
CA LEU A 430 35.14 -8.17 37.40
C LEU A 430 36.17 -9.20 36.91
N ASP A 431 37.00 -9.74 37.80
CA ASP A 431 37.96 -10.81 37.47
C ASP A 431 37.25 -12.10 37.01
N ASN A 432 36.06 -12.39 37.54
CA ASN A 432 35.25 -13.52 37.09
C ASN A 432 34.72 -13.31 35.66
N ILE A 433 34.20 -12.11 35.34
CA ILE A 433 33.76 -11.77 33.97
C ILE A 433 34.93 -11.89 32.97
N ILE A 434 36.12 -11.42 33.36
CA ILE A 434 37.34 -11.54 32.57
C ILE A 434 37.67 -13.03 32.33
N SER A 435 37.70 -13.84 33.39
CA SER A 435 37.98 -15.28 33.28
C SER A 435 36.92 -16.05 32.50
N GLU A 436 35.65 -15.64 32.53
CA GLU A 436 34.57 -16.26 31.76
C GLU A 436 34.69 -15.94 30.27
N LYS A 437 35.02 -14.70 29.92
CA LYS A 437 35.30 -14.30 28.52
C LYS A 437 36.58 -14.94 27.98
N GLU A 438 37.65 -15.03 28.76
CA GLU A 438 38.85 -15.82 28.38
C GLU A 438 38.48 -17.28 28.11
N ALA A 439 37.68 -17.90 28.99
CA ALA A 439 37.24 -19.29 28.83
C ALA A 439 36.29 -19.49 27.65
N GLU A 440 35.48 -18.50 27.29
CA GLU A 440 34.61 -18.53 26.11
C GLU A 440 35.40 -18.39 24.81
N GLN A 441 36.32 -17.41 24.71
CA GLN A 441 37.19 -17.28 23.55
C GLN A 441 38.04 -18.52 23.33
N GLU A 442 38.54 -19.13 24.41
CA GLU A 442 39.31 -20.38 24.34
C GLU A 442 38.43 -21.60 23.96
N LYS A 443 37.11 -21.58 24.22
CA LYS A 443 36.16 -22.56 23.67
C LYS A 443 35.92 -22.31 22.18
N LEU A 444 35.62 -21.08 21.77
CA LEU A 444 35.39 -20.73 20.36
C LEU A 444 36.61 -21.07 19.51
N ARG A 445 37.82 -20.71 19.98
CA ARG A 445 39.09 -21.05 19.33
C ARG A 445 39.26 -22.56 19.18
N LYS A 446 38.96 -23.34 20.23
CA LYS A 446 39.00 -24.82 20.15
C LYS A 446 37.96 -25.39 19.20
N MET A 447 36.74 -24.86 19.16
CA MET A 447 35.70 -25.31 18.20
C MET A 447 36.12 -25.00 16.75
N GLN A 448 36.70 -23.82 16.49
CA GLN A 448 37.23 -23.45 15.17
C GLN A 448 38.46 -24.30 14.79
N GLU A 449 39.34 -24.63 15.75
CA GLU A 449 40.46 -25.56 15.54
C GLU A 449 39.94 -26.97 15.21
N GLU A 450 38.98 -27.51 15.97
CA GLU A 450 38.35 -28.82 15.71
C GLU A 450 37.56 -28.86 14.38
N GLU A 451 36.83 -27.81 14.02
CA GLU A 451 36.16 -27.69 12.72
C GLU A 451 37.19 -27.70 11.57
N SER A 452 38.27 -26.92 11.70
CA SER A 452 39.33 -26.88 10.69
C SER A 452 40.06 -28.22 10.52
N LEU A 453 40.19 -28.99 11.60
CA LEU A 453 40.74 -30.35 11.59
C LEU A 453 39.76 -31.34 10.96
N SER A 454 38.45 -31.21 11.24
CA SER A 454 37.39 -32.01 10.62
C SER A 454 37.38 -31.82 9.10
N ASP A 455 37.42 -30.57 8.63
CA ASP A 455 37.50 -30.23 7.21
C ASP A 455 38.77 -30.82 6.58
N ALA A 456 39.93 -30.66 7.22
CA ALA A 456 41.20 -31.22 6.76
C ALA A 456 41.14 -32.76 6.61
N PHE A 457 40.54 -33.47 7.58
CA PHE A 457 40.32 -34.92 7.49
C PHE A 457 39.34 -35.28 6.35
N PHE A 458 38.27 -34.51 6.14
CA PHE A 458 37.28 -34.74 5.09
C PHE A 458 37.90 -34.62 3.69
N TYR A 459 38.71 -33.58 3.45
CA TYR A 459 39.43 -33.40 2.17
C TYR A 459 40.57 -34.41 1.98
N GLN A 460 41.32 -34.76 3.04
CA GLN A 460 42.36 -35.79 2.95
C GLN A 460 41.79 -37.15 2.53
N ASN A 461 40.59 -37.51 3.00
CA ASN A 461 39.94 -38.79 2.66
C ASN A 461 39.44 -38.85 1.20
N ARG A 462 39.11 -37.70 0.57
CA ARG A 462 38.80 -37.63 -0.87
C ARG A 462 40.03 -37.76 -1.78
N GLY A 463 41.25 -37.60 -1.26
CA GLY A 463 42.49 -37.76 -2.02
C GLY A 463 42.75 -39.19 -2.53
N ASN A 464 42.00 -40.19 -2.05
CA ASN A 464 42.25 -41.61 -2.31
C ASN A 464 41.27 -42.28 -3.30
N THR A 465 40.32 -41.55 -3.88
CA THR A 465 39.31 -42.08 -4.83
C THR A 465 39.50 -41.53 -6.25
N ASN A 466 40.66 -41.84 -6.84
CA ASN A 466 40.99 -41.51 -8.23
C ASN A 466 40.20 -42.36 -9.25
N ASN A 467 38.99 -41.93 -9.63
CA ASN A 467 38.42 -42.22 -10.96
C ASN A 467 37.15 -41.39 -11.28
N PHE A 468 37.30 -40.20 -11.84
CA PHE A 468 36.38 -39.65 -12.85
C PHE A 468 37.13 -38.63 -13.74
N GLY A 469 36.66 -38.42 -14.97
CA GLY A 469 37.48 -37.93 -16.08
C GLY A 469 37.90 -36.45 -16.04
N GLN A 470 39.10 -36.16 -16.56
CA GLN A 470 39.56 -34.79 -16.85
C GLN A 470 38.88 -34.22 -18.09
N THR A 471 38.17 -33.09 -17.97
CA THR A 471 37.91 -32.16 -19.09
C THR A 471 37.88 -30.71 -18.61
N GLY A 472 39.05 -30.07 -18.53
CA GLY A 472 39.15 -28.66 -18.17
C GLY A 472 40.60 -28.21 -17.91
N LYS A 473 41.22 -27.51 -18.88
CA LYS A 473 42.53 -26.86 -18.66
C LYS A 473 42.43 -25.51 -17.93
N TRP A 474 41.21 -25.00 -17.73
CA TRP A 474 40.95 -23.77 -17.01
C TRP A 474 40.79 -24.08 -15.52
N TYR A 475 41.38 -23.23 -14.66
CA TYR A 475 41.49 -23.45 -13.22
C TYR A 475 40.14 -23.80 -12.55
N PHE A 476 39.06 -23.10 -12.91
CA PHE A 476 37.74 -23.30 -12.32
C PHE A 476 36.97 -24.55 -12.83
N TYR A 477 37.51 -25.27 -13.83
CA TYR A 477 36.95 -26.56 -14.27
C TYR A 477 37.67 -27.76 -13.65
N ASN A 478 38.70 -27.54 -12.84
CA ASN A 478 39.34 -28.58 -12.04
C ASN A 478 38.99 -28.38 -10.56
N GLN A 479 38.07 -29.19 -10.02
CA GLN A 479 37.66 -29.13 -8.61
C GLN A 479 38.84 -29.24 -7.64
N THR A 480 39.89 -30.00 -7.97
CA THR A 480 41.09 -30.12 -7.13
C THR A 480 41.88 -28.81 -7.12
N SER A 481 42.03 -28.16 -8.27
CA SER A 481 42.69 -26.85 -8.36
C SER A 481 41.88 -25.76 -7.64
N MET A 482 40.56 -25.75 -7.80
CA MET A 482 39.68 -24.84 -7.06
C MET A 482 39.78 -25.05 -5.54
N ALA A 483 39.76 -26.29 -5.06
CA ALA A 483 39.90 -26.59 -3.63
C ALA A 483 41.28 -26.17 -3.08
N MET A 484 42.36 -26.46 -3.81
CA MET A 484 43.72 -26.05 -3.43
C MET A 484 43.87 -24.53 -3.38
N GLY A 485 43.40 -23.79 -4.39
CA GLY A 485 43.49 -22.33 -4.38
C GLY A 485 42.42 -21.64 -3.53
N LYS A 486 41.32 -22.31 -3.16
CA LYS A 486 40.45 -21.87 -2.05
C LYS A 486 41.23 -21.94 -0.73
N MET A 487 41.85 -23.08 -0.42
CA MET A 487 42.69 -23.24 0.77
C MET A 487 43.85 -22.22 0.79
N GLU A 488 44.51 -21.97 -0.36
CA GLU A 488 45.61 -21.01 -0.43
C GLU A 488 45.13 -19.54 -0.37
N PHE A 489 43.91 -19.26 -0.85
CA PHE A 489 43.24 -17.97 -0.65
C PHE A 489 42.90 -17.76 0.84
N GLU A 490 42.26 -18.73 1.48
CA GLU A 490 41.89 -18.66 2.90
C GLU A 490 43.13 -18.61 3.81
N LYS A 491 44.19 -19.33 3.48
CA LYS A 491 45.48 -19.25 4.16
C LYS A 491 46.18 -17.88 4.01
N ARG A 492 45.94 -17.17 2.90
CA ARG A 492 46.60 -15.89 2.59
C ARG A 492 45.78 -14.67 2.98
N TRP A 493 44.45 -14.80 3.08
CA TRP A 493 43.53 -13.68 3.30
C TRP A 493 42.47 -13.93 4.40
N GLY A 494 42.31 -15.17 4.88
CA GLY A 494 41.19 -15.61 5.72
C GLY A 494 39.95 -16.01 4.91
N LYS A 495 38.92 -16.56 5.59
CA LYS A 495 37.56 -16.65 5.04
C LYS A 495 37.08 -15.21 4.77
N ARG A 496 36.95 -14.79 3.51
CA ARG A 496 36.46 -13.44 3.12
C ARG A 496 35.00 -13.56 2.65
N LYS A 497 34.14 -12.64 3.10
CA LYS A 497 32.77 -12.51 2.55
C LYS A 497 32.83 -12.14 1.05
N LEU A 498 31.78 -12.46 0.30
CA LEU A 498 31.65 -12.13 -1.12
C LEU A 498 31.16 -10.68 -1.27
N GLU A 499 32.08 -9.75 -1.03
CA GLU A 499 31.80 -8.32 -0.97
C GLU A 499 32.75 -7.51 -1.86
N ASP A 500 32.30 -6.32 -2.26
CA ASP A 500 33.12 -5.44 -3.08
C ASP A 500 34.29 -4.85 -2.28
N ASN A 501 35.41 -4.61 -2.96
CA ASN A 501 36.67 -4.16 -2.35
C ASN A 501 37.28 -5.07 -1.25
N TRP A 502 36.92 -6.35 -1.15
CA TRP A 502 37.38 -7.32 -0.12
C TRP A 502 38.89 -7.42 0.16
N ARG A 503 39.73 -6.89 -0.74
CA ARG A 503 41.20 -6.84 -0.62
C ARG A 503 41.73 -5.65 0.20
N ARG A 504 40.89 -4.67 0.56
CA ARG A 504 41.31 -3.50 1.37
C ARG A 504 41.27 -3.87 2.86
N LYS A 505 42.28 -3.43 3.63
CA LYS A 505 42.32 -3.65 5.08
C LYS A 505 41.42 -2.66 5.82
N ASP A 506 41.43 -1.40 5.38
CA ASP A 506 40.62 -0.32 5.94
C ASP A 506 39.44 -0.01 5.00
N LYS A 507 38.23 0.00 5.57
CA LYS A 507 36.95 0.25 4.87
C LYS A 507 36.13 1.40 5.48
N SER A 508 36.67 2.13 6.46
CA SER A 508 36.02 3.30 7.06
C SER A 508 35.55 4.29 5.98
N LYS A 509 34.26 4.66 6.02
CA LYS A 509 33.52 5.46 5.00
C LYS A 509 32.97 4.69 3.79
N LEU A 510 32.26 3.60 4.04
CA LEU A 510 30.95 3.31 3.43
C LEU A 510 30.03 2.72 4.51
N ALA A 511 28.73 2.98 4.42
CA ALA A 511 27.76 2.68 5.47
C ALA A 511 27.14 1.27 5.32
N ASP A 512 26.75 0.72 6.46
CA ASP A 512 25.67 -0.24 6.74
C ASP A 512 25.42 -1.38 5.74
N GLU A 513 25.95 -2.57 6.07
CA GLU A 513 25.27 -3.86 5.83
C GLU A 513 25.52 -4.82 7.02
N PRO A 514 24.61 -5.77 7.32
CA PRO A 514 24.65 -6.56 8.55
C PRO A 514 25.73 -7.66 8.61
N THR A 515 25.96 -8.22 9.80
CA THR A 515 26.99 -9.26 10.03
C THR A 515 26.41 -10.61 10.45
N ASP A 516 26.39 -11.59 9.53
CA ASP A 516 26.28 -13.02 9.91
C ASP A 516 27.48 -13.36 10.83
N ASP A 517 27.31 -13.76 12.10
CA ASP A 517 26.35 -14.72 12.66
C ASP A 517 25.78 -14.26 14.02
N PRO A 518 24.53 -13.74 14.09
CA PRO A 518 23.94 -13.19 15.32
C PRO A 518 23.06 -14.18 16.10
N PHE A 519 22.92 -15.44 15.67
CA PHE A 519 21.76 -16.27 16.05
C PHE A 519 21.89 -17.11 17.33
N ALA A 520 22.89 -16.82 18.17
CA ALA A 520 22.94 -17.30 19.55
C ALA A 520 22.52 -16.18 20.52
N MET A 521 21.23 -16.16 20.90
CA MET A 521 20.80 -15.36 22.05
C MET A 521 21.64 -15.75 23.28
N PRO A 522 22.32 -14.81 23.97
CA PRO A 522 22.88 -15.10 25.28
C PRO A 522 21.75 -15.43 26.26
N ASP A 523 22.01 -16.28 27.25
CA ASP A 523 21.06 -16.53 28.35
C ASP A 523 20.89 -15.28 29.27
N ASN A 524 21.59 -14.17 28.97
CA ASN A 524 21.56 -12.91 29.70
C ASN A 524 21.65 -11.70 28.71
N PRO A 525 20.63 -10.82 28.59
CA PRO A 525 20.57 -9.78 27.53
C PRO A 525 21.63 -8.64 27.53
N PHE A 526 22.62 -8.64 28.43
CA PHE A 526 23.41 -7.45 28.77
C PHE A 526 24.85 -7.43 28.22
N GLU A 527 25.12 -8.23 27.19
CA GLU A 527 26.44 -8.43 26.59
C GLU A 527 26.72 -7.51 25.38
N GLN A 528 27.04 -6.23 25.68
CA GLN A 528 27.46 -5.18 24.71
C GLN A 528 26.35 -4.68 23.74
N GLY A 529 26.38 -3.43 23.25
CA GLY A 529 27.26 -2.31 23.64
C GLY A 529 27.18 -1.12 22.68
N ASP A 530 26.39 -0.10 23.05
CA ASP A 530 26.22 1.24 22.42
C ASP A 530 26.03 1.29 20.88
N SER A 531 24.83 1.69 20.45
CA SER A 531 24.52 2.04 19.06
C SER A 531 23.36 3.05 19.01
N GLY A 532 23.64 4.32 19.35
CA GLY A 532 22.61 5.34 19.62
C GLY A 532 22.88 6.77 19.10
N THR A 533 23.46 6.95 17.91
CA THR A 533 23.54 8.21 17.13
C THR A 533 24.40 9.41 17.61
N ASN A 534 25.18 9.94 16.67
CA ASN A 534 25.66 11.33 16.51
C ASN A 534 26.01 12.21 17.72
N LYS A 535 27.32 12.42 17.93
CA LYS A 535 27.89 13.76 18.16
C LYS A 535 29.13 13.98 17.30
N GLU A 536 29.17 15.10 16.57
CA GLU A 536 30.42 15.63 16.01
C GLU A 536 31.21 16.37 17.11
N SER A 537 32.52 16.55 16.90
CA SER A 537 33.49 17.25 17.78
C SER A 537 34.13 16.43 18.92
N ASP A 538 35.10 15.57 18.60
CA ASP A 538 36.50 15.86 18.92
C ASP A 538 37.45 14.89 18.20
N ASN A 539 38.46 15.38 17.47
CA ASN A 539 39.23 14.54 16.54
C ASN A 539 40.76 14.76 16.60
N GLN A 540 41.32 14.82 17.82
CA GLN A 540 42.78 14.79 18.05
C GLN A 540 43.20 14.09 19.36
N ALA A 541 42.97 12.77 19.52
CA ALA A 541 43.82 11.92 20.41
C ALA A 541 43.54 10.39 20.35
N ASN A 542 43.72 9.71 19.22
CA ASN A 542 44.21 8.30 19.29
C ASN A 542 44.86 7.78 18.00
N GLN A 543 46.18 7.54 18.04
CA GLN A 543 46.92 6.82 16.98
C GLN A 543 47.42 5.45 17.49
N GLN A 544 46.59 4.70 18.23
CA GLN A 544 46.97 3.35 18.68
C GLN A 544 45.78 2.40 18.95
N ALA A 545 44.99 2.13 17.91
CA ALA A 545 44.03 1.01 17.88
C ALA A 545 44.08 0.34 16.50
N GLY A 546 44.39 -0.97 16.45
CA GLY A 546 44.64 -1.68 15.19
C GLY A 546 44.51 -3.20 15.25
N GLU A 547 43.93 -3.74 16.32
CA GLU A 547 43.66 -5.16 16.57
C GLU A 547 42.37 -5.29 17.38
N THR A 548 41.27 -5.68 16.72
CA THR A 548 39.97 -6.00 17.34
C THR A 548 39.33 -7.21 16.67
N SER A 549 40.01 -8.36 16.73
CA SER A 549 39.29 -9.53 17.27
C SER A 549 38.99 -9.20 18.73
N GLN A 550 37.78 -9.44 19.22
CA GLN A 550 37.35 -9.01 20.57
C GLN A 550 38.47 -9.23 21.60
N ALA A 551 39.04 -8.17 22.15
CA ALA A 551 39.95 -8.31 23.28
C ALA A 551 39.10 -8.55 24.53
N VAL A 552 39.49 -9.48 25.40
CA VAL A 552 38.87 -9.57 26.72
C VAL A 552 39.09 -8.22 27.43
N PRO A 553 38.02 -7.56 27.91
CA PRO A 553 38.14 -6.22 28.48
C PRO A 553 38.99 -6.26 29.75
N THR A 554 39.96 -5.35 29.86
CA THR A 554 40.77 -5.19 31.08
C THR A 554 39.91 -4.72 32.24
N ARG A 555 40.36 -4.97 33.49
CA ARG A 555 39.63 -4.52 34.69
C ARG A 555 39.48 -3.00 34.69
N GLU A 556 40.50 -2.28 34.21
CA GLU A 556 40.51 -0.82 34.04
C GLU A 556 39.43 -0.33 33.07
N GLN A 557 39.18 -1.07 31.98
CA GLN A 557 38.08 -0.77 31.04
C GLN A 557 36.72 -1.04 31.68
N LEU A 558 36.55 -2.15 32.40
CA LEU A 558 35.30 -2.46 33.10
C LEU A 558 35.00 -1.47 34.26
N LEU A 559 36.03 -0.94 34.91
CA LEU A 559 35.90 0.09 35.96
C LEU A 559 35.61 1.50 35.41
N ALA A 560 35.81 1.74 34.11
CA ALA A 560 35.64 3.07 33.52
C ALA A 560 34.18 3.55 33.55
N ASP A 561 33.23 2.65 33.30
CA ASP A 561 31.79 2.96 33.25
C ASP A 561 31.14 3.05 34.65
N ILE A 562 31.77 2.48 35.68
CA ILE A 562 31.18 2.35 37.02
C ILE A 562 31.20 3.70 37.77
N PRO A 563 30.06 4.17 38.33
CA PRO A 563 29.93 5.48 39.00
C PRO A 563 30.50 5.50 40.42
N LEU A 564 31.81 5.26 40.54
CA LEU A 564 32.56 5.22 41.81
C LEU A 564 32.81 6.60 42.46
N SER A 565 32.63 7.71 41.73
CA SER A 565 32.72 9.06 42.28
C SER A 565 31.32 9.65 42.48
N LYS A 566 31.19 10.61 43.40
CA LYS A 566 29.90 11.27 43.66
C LYS A 566 29.37 11.97 42.40
N GLU A 567 30.26 12.60 41.65
CA GLU A 567 29.96 13.33 40.42
C GLU A 567 29.48 12.37 39.33
N LYS A 568 30.16 11.22 39.16
CA LYS A 568 29.69 10.16 38.25
C LYS A 568 28.35 9.59 38.68
N ARG A 569 28.10 9.40 39.98
CA ARG A 569 26.79 8.93 40.46
C ARG A 569 25.70 9.96 40.22
N GLN A 570 25.95 11.25 40.42
CA GLN A 570 24.96 12.30 40.06
C GLN A 570 24.64 12.32 38.55
N ILE A 571 25.60 12.01 37.67
CA ILE A 571 25.35 11.83 36.24
C ILE A 571 24.50 10.57 35.97
N SER A 572 24.80 9.47 36.66
CA SER A 572 24.03 8.22 36.59
C SER A 572 22.58 8.42 37.09
N ASP A 573 22.41 9.08 38.23
CA ASP A 573 21.11 9.43 38.81
C ASP A 573 20.28 10.27 37.84
N LYS A 574 20.88 11.29 37.19
CA LYS A 574 20.15 12.14 36.22
C LYS A 574 19.71 11.35 34.97
N LYS A 575 20.54 10.43 34.45
CA LYS A 575 20.09 9.52 33.38
C LYS A 575 18.87 8.69 33.79
N ILE A 576 18.82 8.22 35.04
CA ILE A 576 17.70 7.43 35.56
C ILE A 576 16.46 8.32 35.78
N GLU A 577 16.63 9.54 36.30
CA GLU A 577 15.57 10.56 36.42
C GLU A 577 14.92 10.84 35.05
N ASP A 578 15.74 11.16 34.04
CA ASP A 578 15.26 11.47 32.68
C ASP A 578 14.62 10.25 32.00
N ALA A 579 15.24 9.07 32.12
CA ALA A 579 14.72 7.84 31.52
C ALA A 579 13.43 7.32 32.20
N LEU A 580 13.24 7.52 33.52
CA LEU A 580 11.97 7.17 34.19
C LEU A 580 10.84 8.12 33.79
N LEU A 581 11.15 9.41 33.55
CA LEU A 581 10.17 10.38 33.06
C LEU A 581 9.68 9.99 31.67
N GLU A 582 10.61 9.76 30.74
CA GLU A 582 10.30 9.39 29.36
C GLU A 582 9.63 8.01 29.25
N GLN A 583 10.02 7.03 30.09
CA GLN A 583 9.26 5.78 30.22
C GLN A 583 7.79 6.06 30.56
N GLY A 584 7.54 6.87 31.59
CA GLY A 584 6.18 7.20 32.03
C GLY A 584 5.36 7.91 30.94
N LEU A 585 5.97 8.86 30.23
CA LEU A 585 5.35 9.57 29.12
C LEU A 585 5.04 8.64 27.95
N VAL A 586 5.98 7.78 27.53
CA VAL A 586 5.77 6.82 26.45
C VAL A 586 4.73 5.75 26.82
N PHE A 587 4.70 5.29 28.08
CA PHE A 587 3.63 4.41 28.57
C PHE A 587 2.26 5.08 28.53
N MET A 588 2.15 6.36 28.88
CA MET A 588 0.90 7.11 28.91
C MET A 588 0.41 7.45 27.49
N ASP A 589 1.25 8.10 26.68
CA ASP A 589 0.83 8.79 25.45
C ASP A 589 0.95 7.94 24.17
N ARG A 590 1.77 6.88 24.18
CA ARG A 590 1.95 5.99 23.00
C ARG A 590 1.41 4.59 23.17
N LEU A 591 1.41 4.05 24.39
CA LEU A 591 0.99 2.67 24.67
C LEU A 591 -0.31 2.56 25.47
N GLU A 592 -0.89 3.70 25.91
CA GLU A 592 -2.09 3.79 26.77
C GLU A 592 -2.03 2.90 28.03
N ASN A 593 -0.82 2.53 28.47
CA ASN A 593 -0.57 1.66 29.60
C ASN A 593 -0.42 2.48 30.88
N TYR A 594 -1.52 3.14 31.27
CA TYR A 594 -1.56 4.05 32.42
C TYR A 594 -1.04 3.44 33.74
N PRO A 595 -1.27 2.14 34.06
CA PRO A 595 -0.62 1.51 35.21
C PRO A 595 0.91 1.52 35.15
N LYS A 596 1.51 1.29 33.97
CA LYS A 596 2.96 1.37 33.80
C LYS A 596 3.50 2.80 33.78
N ALA A 597 2.70 3.76 33.34
CA ALA A 597 3.02 5.17 33.49
C ALA A 597 3.07 5.59 34.97
N ILE A 598 2.07 5.16 35.76
CA ILE A 598 2.02 5.37 37.21
C ILE A 598 3.23 4.73 37.91
N ASP A 599 3.53 3.45 37.62
CA ASP A 599 4.73 2.75 38.15
C ASP A 599 6.01 3.59 37.95
N ALA A 600 6.23 4.11 36.73
CA ALA A 600 7.44 4.85 36.37
C ALA A 600 7.52 6.24 37.03
N PHE A 601 6.43 7.02 37.01
CA PHE A 601 6.40 8.34 37.64
C PHE A 601 6.47 8.27 39.17
N GLU A 602 5.85 7.28 39.80
CA GLU A 602 5.99 7.08 41.25
C GLU A 602 7.41 6.64 41.62
N GLU A 603 8.06 5.78 40.83
CA GLU A 603 9.45 5.37 41.07
C GLU A 603 10.43 6.56 40.92
N LEU A 604 10.24 7.42 39.91
CA LEU A 604 10.98 8.69 39.79
C LEU A 604 10.81 9.54 41.04
N LEU A 605 9.56 9.85 41.41
CA LEU A 605 9.24 10.74 42.54
C LEU A 605 9.65 10.15 43.91
N ARG A 606 9.84 8.83 44.00
CA ARG A 606 10.30 8.08 45.18
C ARG A 606 11.84 8.04 45.27
N ARG A 607 12.54 7.81 44.15
CA ARG A 607 14.01 7.76 44.10
C ARG A 607 14.63 9.16 44.15
N TYR A 608 14.05 10.09 43.40
CA TYR A 608 14.56 11.44 43.18
C TYR A 608 13.54 12.48 43.68
N PRO A 609 13.33 12.59 45.01
CA PRO A 609 12.35 13.52 45.59
C PRO A 609 12.71 15.00 45.39
N HIS A 610 13.88 15.29 44.83
CA HIS A 610 14.37 16.61 44.45
C HIS A 610 14.85 16.65 42.99
N ALA A 611 14.27 15.80 42.13
CA ALA A 611 14.42 15.86 40.68
C ALA A 611 14.14 17.27 40.12
N GLU A 612 14.79 17.61 39.00
CA GLU A 612 14.53 18.89 38.33
C GLU A 612 13.15 18.88 37.66
N SER A 613 12.79 17.76 37.02
CA SER A 613 11.48 17.49 36.39
C SER A 613 10.37 17.11 37.37
N ARG A 614 10.47 17.51 38.65
CA ARG A 614 9.54 17.03 39.71
C ARG A 614 8.10 17.49 39.51
N ASP A 615 7.88 18.74 39.11
CA ASP A 615 6.54 19.28 38.84
C ASP A 615 5.93 18.67 37.58
N GLU A 616 6.72 18.50 36.52
CA GLU A 616 6.35 17.76 35.32
C GLU A 616 5.93 16.31 35.63
N ALA A 617 6.76 15.56 36.35
CA ALA A 617 6.47 14.19 36.77
C ALA A 617 5.20 14.09 37.64
N LEU A 618 4.93 15.08 38.49
CA LEU A 618 3.68 15.17 39.26
C LEU A 618 2.45 15.44 38.38
N ILE A 619 2.57 16.31 37.39
CA ILE A 619 1.50 16.63 36.44
C ILE A 619 1.20 15.44 35.53
N ALA A 620 2.26 14.77 35.06
CA ALA A 620 2.13 13.54 34.28
C ALA A 620 1.51 12.40 35.12
N LEU A 621 1.92 12.23 36.39
CA LEU A 621 1.28 11.28 37.32
C LEU A 621 -0.19 11.61 37.59
N TYR A 622 -0.56 12.89 37.76
CA TYR A 622 -1.96 13.32 37.88
C TYR A 622 -2.76 12.92 36.63
N ASN A 623 -2.20 13.16 35.43
CA ASN A 623 -2.84 12.79 34.17
C ASN A 623 -2.96 11.27 34.01
N ALA A 624 -1.93 10.51 34.35
CA ALA A 624 -1.94 9.05 34.30
C ALA A 624 -2.97 8.45 35.27
N TYR A 625 -3.04 8.94 36.51
CA TYR A 625 -4.09 8.54 37.47
C TYR A 625 -5.50 8.87 36.97
N ARG A 626 -5.70 10.06 36.38
CA ARG A 626 -6.97 10.48 35.78
C ARG A 626 -7.39 9.56 34.62
N LEU A 627 -6.46 9.23 33.72
CA LEU A 627 -6.69 8.35 32.56
C LEU A 627 -6.94 6.89 32.99
N ASN A 628 -6.26 6.42 34.04
CA ASN A 628 -6.49 5.13 34.68
C ASN A 628 -7.80 5.05 35.48
N GLY A 629 -8.50 6.18 35.67
CA GLY A 629 -9.75 6.28 36.44
C GLY A 629 -9.58 6.23 37.97
N ASP A 630 -8.35 6.36 38.48
CA ASP A 630 -8.08 6.41 39.92
C ASP A 630 -8.23 7.83 40.47
N GLN A 631 -9.47 8.12 40.87
CA GLN A 631 -9.83 9.39 41.53
C GLN A 631 -9.04 9.64 42.83
N ALA A 632 -8.57 8.61 43.54
CA ALA A 632 -7.87 8.76 44.82
C ALA A 632 -6.41 9.15 44.58
N GLY A 633 -5.70 8.44 43.71
CA GLY A 633 -4.34 8.80 43.26
C GLY A 633 -4.31 10.18 42.59
N MET A 634 -5.31 10.49 41.76
CA MET A 634 -5.45 11.79 41.11
C MET A 634 -5.61 12.93 42.12
N LEU A 635 -6.56 12.83 43.07
CA LEU A 635 -6.78 13.88 44.08
C LEU A 635 -5.62 14.02 45.08
N ALA A 636 -4.95 12.92 45.43
CA ALA A 636 -3.74 12.97 46.25
C ALA A 636 -2.58 13.69 45.52
N THR A 637 -2.44 13.45 44.21
CA THR A 637 -1.40 14.09 43.38
C THR A 637 -1.71 15.56 43.12
N GLN A 638 -2.98 15.93 42.87
CA GLN A 638 -3.44 17.32 42.85
C GLN A 638 -3.08 18.05 44.15
N SER A 639 -3.41 17.43 45.29
CA SER A 639 -3.10 18.01 46.62
C SER A 639 -1.60 18.24 46.83
N ARG A 640 -0.73 17.42 46.22
CA ARG A 640 0.73 17.62 46.21
C ARG A 640 1.14 18.77 45.29
N ILE A 641 0.62 18.85 44.07
CA ILE A 641 0.91 19.96 43.14
C ILE A 641 0.51 21.31 43.76
N GLU A 642 -0.66 21.38 44.39
CA GLU A 642 -1.15 22.60 45.06
C GLU A 642 -0.32 23.01 46.29
N GLN A 643 0.32 22.06 46.99
CA GLN A 643 1.15 22.32 48.17
C GLN A 643 2.61 22.59 47.83
N GLU A 644 3.18 21.81 46.90
CA GLU A 644 4.59 21.88 46.49
C GLU A 644 4.81 23.01 45.45
N PHE A 645 3.83 23.28 44.58
CA PHE A 645 3.93 24.22 43.45
C PHE A 645 2.71 25.17 43.30
N PRO A 646 2.28 25.90 44.36
CA PRO A 646 1.03 26.67 44.37
C PRO A 646 0.89 27.76 43.29
N ASN A 647 2.01 28.28 42.78
CA ASN A 647 2.04 29.31 41.73
C ASN A 647 2.17 28.74 40.31
N HIS A 648 2.24 27.41 40.15
CA HIS A 648 2.44 26.80 38.84
C HIS A 648 1.19 26.90 37.97
N ARG A 649 1.37 27.10 36.65
CA ARG A 649 0.26 27.33 35.70
C ARG A 649 -0.77 26.20 35.69
N PHE A 650 -0.37 24.97 36.00
CA PHE A 650 -1.29 23.84 36.12
C PHE A 650 -2.26 23.97 37.30
N VAL A 651 -1.88 24.62 38.41
CA VAL A 651 -2.78 24.89 39.55
C VAL A 651 -3.92 25.82 39.13
N ALA A 652 -3.65 26.81 38.28
CA ALA A 652 -4.70 27.68 37.72
C ALA A 652 -5.67 26.89 36.83
N PHE A 653 -5.16 25.97 36.00
CA PHE A 653 -5.98 25.07 35.17
C PHE A 653 -6.85 24.11 36.01
N LEU A 654 -6.33 23.57 37.11
CA LEU A 654 -7.10 22.72 38.04
C LEU A 654 -8.25 23.46 38.75
N ASN A 655 -8.20 24.79 38.83
CA ASN A 655 -9.16 25.63 39.55
C ASN A 655 -10.12 26.42 38.63
N ASP A 656 -9.91 26.43 37.31
CA ASP A 656 -10.74 27.16 36.34
C ASP A 656 -11.04 26.31 35.09
N PRO A 657 -12.26 25.74 34.96
CA PRO A 657 -12.65 24.90 33.83
C PRO A 657 -12.51 25.56 32.45
N ASP A 658 -12.63 26.88 32.36
CA ASP A 658 -12.57 27.61 31.09
C ASP A 658 -11.14 28.11 30.78
N PHE A 659 -10.14 27.78 31.60
CA PHE A 659 -8.78 28.35 31.50
C PHE A 659 -8.14 28.17 30.11
N LEU A 660 -8.32 27.01 29.47
CA LEU A 660 -7.80 26.76 28.13
C LEU A 660 -8.51 27.62 27.07
N GLN A 661 -9.82 27.80 27.18
CA GLN A 661 -10.58 28.67 26.28
C GLN A 661 -10.13 30.13 26.44
N LYS A 662 -10.02 30.62 27.68
CA LYS A 662 -9.53 31.97 28.01
C LYS A 662 -8.13 32.23 27.45
N ILE A 663 -7.24 31.23 27.47
CA ILE A 663 -5.90 31.32 26.86
C ILE A 663 -5.96 31.33 25.32
N GLN A 664 -6.81 30.50 24.71
CA GLN A 664 -6.96 30.47 23.24
C GLN A 664 -7.60 31.76 22.72
N ASP A 665 -8.66 32.25 23.37
CA ASP A 665 -9.33 33.51 23.06
C ASP A 665 -8.37 34.70 23.18
N LYS A 666 -7.52 34.72 24.24
CA LYS A 666 -6.49 35.75 24.41
C LYS A 666 -5.46 35.71 23.28
N LYS A 667 -4.89 34.54 22.96
CA LYS A 667 -3.93 34.41 21.84
C LYS A 667 -4.56 34.73 20.48
N ALA A 668 -5.82 34.37 20.25
CA ALA A 668 -6.55 34.73 19.03
C ALA A 668 -6.77 36.25 18.92
N ALA A 669 -7.10 36.92 20.02
CA ALA A 669 -7.23 38.38 20.07
C ALA A 669 -5.88 39.09 19.86
N GLU A 670 -4.81 38.61 20.50
CA GLU A 670 -3.45 39.12 20.35
C GLU A 670 -2.92 38.93 18.92
N SER A 671 -3.17 37.77 18.31
CA SER A 671 -2.81 37.48 16.92
C SER A 671 -3.61 38.31 15.93
N LYS A 672 -4.94 38.43 16.09
CA LYS A 672 -5.78 39.27 15.23
C LYS A 672 -5.39 40.75 15.33
N ALA A 673 -5.02 41.21 16.52
CA ALA A 673 -4.41 42.52 16.68
C ALA A 673 -3.07 42.57 15.91
N TYR A 674 -2.16 41.61 16.10
CA TYR A 674 -0.86 41.62 15.42
C TYR A 674 -0.99 41.59 13.88
N GLU A 675 -1.94 40.85 13.32
CA GLU A 675 -2.22 40.82 11.88
C GLU A 675 -2.60 42.20 11.33
N ALA A 676 -3.60 42.85 11.95
CA ALA A 676 -3.91 44.26 11.69
C ALA A 676 -2.69 45.15 11.93
N THR A 677 -1.81 44.78 12.89
CA THR A 677 -0.52 45.45 13.10
C THR A 677 0.29 45.52 11.82
N TYR A 678 0.54 44.37 11.23
CA TYR A 678 1.31 44.30 10.01
C TYR A 678 0.62 45.00 8.82
N GLU A 679 -0.71 44.92 8.69
CA GLU A 679 -1.40 45.28 7.45
C GLU A 679 -1.07 46.68 6.90
N ALA A 680 -1.11 47.75 7.69
CA ALA A 680 -0.68 49.08 7.19
C ALA A 680 0.75 49.49 7.54
N PHE A 681 1.59 48.57 8.04
CA PHE A 681 3.02 48.74 7.76
C PHE A 681 3.17 48.77 6.23
N LEU A 682 2.50 47.83 5.55
CA LEU A 682 2.43 47.71 4.09
C LEU A 682 1.74 48.91 3.45
N PHE A 683 0.55 49.32 3.93
CA PHE A 683 -0.19 50.49 3.41
C PHE A 683 0.28 51.88 3.89
N GLY A 684 1.27 51.99 4.77
CA GLY A 684 1.88 53.27 5.15
C GLY A 684 1.19 54.09 6.25
N ARG A 685 0.32 53.53 7.10
CA ARG A 685 -0.43 54.30 8.14
C ARG A 685 0.36 54.46 9.44
N PHE A 686 1.59 54.95 9.30
CA PHE A 686 2.65 54.90 10.32
C PHE A 686 2.30 55.54 11.68
N ASP A 687 1.32 56.45 11.78
CA ASP A 687 0.88 57.05 13.05
C ASP A 687 -0.19 56.24 13.81
N GLU A 688 -1.05 55.51 13.09
CA GLU A 688 -2.12 54.67 13.67
C GLU A 688 -1.53 53.60 14.62
N VAL A 689 -0.27 53.29 14.35
CA VAL A 689 0.60 52.38 15.06
C VAL A 689 1.06 52.87 16.40
N ILE A 690 1.60 54.09 16.46
CA ILE A 690 2.63 54.38 17.45
C ILE A 690 1.93 54.26 18.81
N THR A 691 0.74 54.86 18.87
CA THR A 691 -0.50 54.40 19.49
C THR A 691 -0.66 52.87 19.75
N ASN A 692 -1.14 52.11 18.76
CA ASN A 692 -1.51 50.70 18.83
C ASN A 692 -0.43 49.72 19.34
N SER A 693 0.83 49.86 18.92
CA SER A 693 1.92 49.01 19.40
C SER A 693 2.45 49.46 20.75
N SER A 694 2.50 50.77 21.04
CA SER A 694 2.86 51.20 22.41
C SER A 694 1.86 50.64 23.41
N ARG A 695 0.56 50.65 23.09
CA ARG A 695 -0.47 49.95 23.87
C ARG A 695 -0.16 48.46 24.02
N ALA A 696 0.13 47.76 22.92
CA ALA A 696 0.48 46.33 22.97
C ALA A 696 1.81 46.00 23.68
N ILE A 697 2.67 46.99 23.93
CA ILE A 697 3.91 46.90 24.72
C ILE A 697 3.67 47.29 26.18
N GLU A 698 2.70 48.16 26.46
CA GLU A 698 2.27 48.57 27.81
C GLU A 698 1.36 47.53 28.50
N ASP A 699 0.49 46.83 27.75
CA ASP A 699 -0.46 45.83 28.27
C ASP A 699 0.17 44.44 28.61
N VAL A 700 1.51 44.33 28.67
CA VAL A 700 2.23 43.04 28.70
C VAL A 700 2.35 42.45 30.11
N GLU A 701 1.34 41.69 30.52
CA GLU A 701 1.45 40.66 31.59
C GLU A 701 1.77 39.24 31.04
N GLY A 702 2.22 39.10 29.78
CA GLY A 702 2.56 37.77 29.22
C GLY A 702 3.33 37.76 27.89
N GLU A 703 4.17 36.73 27.73
CA GLU A 703 4.92 36.34 26.52
C GLU A 703 5.71 37.44 25.78
N ALA A 704 6.98 37.62 26.18
CA ALA A 704 7.94 38.56 25.59
C ALA A 704 8.19 38.39 24.06
N VAL A 705 7.80 37.26 23.46
CA VAL A 705 7.96 36.97 22.03
C VAL A 705 7.16 37.95 21.16
N LEU A 706 5.92 38.27 21.53
CA LEU A 706 5.13 39.27 20.80
C LEU A 706 5.63 40.68 21.08
N ALA A 707 6.19 40.97 22.26
CA ALA A 707 6.73 42.30 22.58
C ALA A 707 7.87 42.70 21.64
N ASN A 708 8.81 41.79 21.32
CA ASN A 708 9.87 42.08 20.35
C ASN A 708 9.35 42.26 18.92
N LYS A 709 8.33 41.49 18.50
CA LYS A 709 7.66 41.69 17.19
C LYS A 709 6.88 43.00 17.13
N TYR A 710 6.18 43.36 18.20
CA TYR A 710 5.57 44.68 18.33
C TYR A 710 6.61 45.78 18.39
N LEU A 711 7.79 45.61 19.00
CA LEU A 711 8.89 46.59 18.95
C LEU A 711 9.55 46.68 17.57
N LEU A 712 9.68 45.58 16.80
CA LEU A 712 10.25 45.57 15.44
C LEU A 712 9.28 46.11 14.39
N LEU A 713 8.00 45.78 14.48
CA LEU A 713 7.00 46.33 13.56
C LEU A 713 6.53 47.72 14.03
N ARG A 714 6.41 47.98 15.35
CA ARG A 714 6.47 49.37 15.86
C ARG A 714 7.80 49.96 15.48
N GLY A 715 8.78 49.21 14.94
CA GLY A 715 10.20 49.47 14.69
C GLY A 715 10.71 49.48 13.23
N LEU A 716 9.96 49.95 12.21
CA LEU A 716 10.55 50.18 10.85
C LEU A 716 10.27 51.53 10.14
N SER A 717 9.34 52.35 10.63
CA SER A 717 8.88 53.61 10.01
C SER A 717 9.06 54.99 10.71
N TYR A 718 9.61 55.22 11.93
CA TYR A 718 9.86 56.62 12.36
C TYR A 718 10.90 57.22 11.43
N GLY A 719 11.76 56.40 10.83
CA GLY A 719 12.73 56.71 9.80
C GLY A 719 12.07 56.79 8.42
N LYS A 720 10.98 56.05 8.16
CA LYS A 720 10.05 56.41 7.07
C LYS A 720 9.33 57.74 7.33
N GLN A 721 9.27 58.22 8.57
CA GLN A 721 8.90 59.59 8.98
C GLN A 721 10.12 60.51 9.25
N GLY A 722 11.37 60.03 9.14
CA GLY A 722 12.63 60.73 9.45
C GLY A 722 12.92 61.13 10.92
N ALA A 723 12.12 60.72 11.91
CA ALA A 723 12.33 61.01 13.33
C ALA A 723 13.43 60.13 13.95
N VAL A 724 14.68 60.34 13.51
CA VAL A 724 15.77 59.39 13.72
C VAL A 724 16.09 59.08 15.18
N GLU A 725 16.11 59.97 16.18
CA GLU A 725 16.46 59.50 17.54
C GLU A 725 15.34 58.70 18.25
N ALA A 726 14.09 58.89 17.85
CA ALA A 726 13.01 57.97 18.23
C ALA A 726 13.13 56.67 17.43
N PHE A 727 13.70 56.78 16.23
CA PHE A 727 14.39 55.71 15.52
C PHE A 727 15.76 55.34 16.21
N LYS A 728 15.91 55.18 17.54
CA LYS A 728 17.18 54.68 18.15
C LYS A 728 16.97 53.53 19.15
N THR A 729 15.74 53.31 19.54
CA THR A 729 15.43 52.91 20.91
C THR A 729 14.85 51.51 20.97
N ASP A 730 13.93 51.17 20.06
CA ASP A 730 13.21 49.90 20.08
C ASP A 730 14.08 48.74 19.58
N LEU A 731 14.83 48.87 18.48
CA LEU A 731 15.75 47.80 18.04
C LEU A 731 16.90 47.61 19.05
N THR A 732 17.38 48.70 19.68
CA THR A 732 18.28 48.61 20.84
C THR A 732 17.60 47.86 22.01
N THR A 733 16.29 48.04 22.22
CA THR A 733 15.51 47.33 23.24
C THR A 733 15.30 45.85 22.89
N ILE A 734 15.03 45.51 21.63
CA ILE A 734 14.86 44.14 21.13
C ILE A 734 16.12 43.30 21.39
N ILE A 735 17.29 43.84 21.04
CA ILE A 735 18.60 43.20 21.29
C ILE A 735 18.85 43.00 22.79
N ASN A 736 18.35 43.90 23.64
CA ASN A 736 18.46 43.75 25.09
C ASN A 736 17.43 42.77 25.68
N ASN A 737 16.27 42.61 25.04
CA ASN A 737 15.20 41.70 25.47
C ASN A 737 15.50 40.23 25.16
N ASN A 738 16.01 39.92 23.96
CA ASN A 738 16.45 38.57 23.58
C ASN A 738 17.49 38.66 22.47
N LYS A 739 18.72 38.17 22.70
CA LYS A 739 19.84 38.26 21.74
C LYS A 739 19.84 37.19 20.66
N GLU A 740 19.07 36.13 20.82
CA GLU A 740 19.07 34.96 19.93
C GLU A 740 17.84 34.91 19.01
N SER A 741 16.99 35.94 19.02
CA SER A 741 15.81 36.00 18.14
C SER A 741 16.10 36.65 16.78
N GLU A 742 15.32 36.28 15.77
CA GLU A 742 15.43 36.79 14.40
C GLU A 742 15.26 38.32 14.34
N GLU A 743 14.37 38.87 15.18
CA GLU A 743 14.17 40.31 15.31
C GLU A 743 15.41 41.01 15.87
N ALA A 744 16.17 40.36 16.76
CA ALA A 744 17.40 40.91 17.32
C ALA A 744 18.57 40.86 16.33
N ALA A 745 18.65 39.82 15.50
CA ALA A 745 19.60 39.77 14.39
C ALA A 745 19.33 40.88 13.36
N LEU A 746 18.06 41.08 12.98
CA LEU A 746 17.66 42.19 12.10
C LEU A 746 17.86 43.56 12.75
N ALA A 747 17.55 43.70 14.05
CA ALA A 747 17.80 44.90 14.85
C ALA A 747 19.28 45.31 14.84
N GLN A 748 20.18 44.34 15.03
CA GLN A 748 21.63 44.54 15.03
C GLN A 748 22.11 44.98 13.64
N ALA A 749 21.73 44.27 12.58
CA ALA A 749 22.11 44.60 11.20
C ALA A 749 21.59 45.98 10.76
N LEU A 750 20.38 46.36 11.18
CA LEU A 750 19.84 47.70 10.96
C LEU A 750 20.64 48.76 11.72
N LEU A 751 20.90 48.60 13.02
CA LEU A 751 21.71 49.56 13.79
C LEU A 751 23.09 49.78 13.14
N GLU A 752 23.79 48.70 12.76
CA GLU A 752 25.08 48.73 12.07
C GLU A 752 25.05 49.53 10.75
N HIS A 753 23.95 49.47 9.99
CA HIS A 753 23.81 50.21 8.74
C HIS A 753 23.80 51.73 8.94
N ILE A 754 23.19 52.20 10.02
CA ILE A 754 23.25 53.62 10.35
C ILE A 754 24.53 53.94 11.14
N GLU A 755 25.15 52.97 11.83
CA GLU A 755 26.54 53.14 12.32
C GLU A 755 27.54 53.40 11.20
N ALA A 756 27.30 52.84 10.01
CA ALA A 756 27.99 53.16 8.77
C ALA A 756 27.55 54.49 8.10
N GLY A 757 26.74 55.32 8.78
CA GLY A 757 26.32 56.66 8.34
C GLY A 757 25.15 56.72 7.35
N LYS A 758 24.48 55.60 7.04
CA LYS A 758 23.30 55.59 6.15
C LYS A 758 22.09 56.14 6.91
N THR A 759 21.35 57.12 6.40
CA THR A 759 20.08 57.54 7.02
C THR A 759 18.87 56.76 6.47
N PRO A 760 17.77 56.60 7.24
CA PRO A 760 16.58 55.92 6.76
C PRO A 760 15.82 56.81 5.77
N VAL A 761 15.27 56.23 4.70
CA VAL A 761 14.58 57.00 3.66
C VAL A 761 13.13 57.29 4.07
N GLN A 762 12.79 58.57 4.20
CA GLN A 762 11.42 59.05 4.40
C GLN A 762 10.51 58.67 3.23
N GLY A 763 9.29 58.20 3.52
CA GLY A 763 8.24 57.96 2.52
C GLY A 763 7.46 56.66 2.70
N THR A 764 6.45 56.46 1.87
CA THR A 764 5.70 55.21 1.74
C THR A 764 6.59 54.05 1.27
N LEU A 765 6.21 52.80 1.57
CA LEU A 765 6.92 51.62 1.02
C LEU A 765 6.90 51.60 -0.52
N PHE A 766 5.81 52.10 -1.12
CA PHE A 766 5.70 52.31 -2.56
C PHE A 766 6.12 53.75 -2.91
N ALA A 767 7.34 53.92 -3.41
CA ALA A 767 7.78 55.16 -4.04
C ALA A 767 7.45 55.10 -5.54
N ASN A 768 6.69 56.09 -6.02
CA ASN A 768 6.17 56.22 -7.40
C ASN A 768 5.06 55.23 -7.83
N ALA A 769 4.04 55.03 -7.00
CA ALA A 769 2.74 54.63 -7.54
C ALA A 769 2.14 55.80 -8.37
N PRO A 770 1.69 55.60 -9.63
CA PRO A 770 0.95 56.61 -10.39
C PRO A 770 -0.49 56.75 -9.88
N GLY A 771 -0.61 57.30 -8.66
CA GLY A 771 -1.80 57.30 -7.81
C GLY A 771 -2.95 58.19 -8.29
N GLN A 772 -3.56 57.85 -9.43
CA GLN A 772 -4.99 58.05 -9.73
C GLN A 772 -5.45 57.36 -11.02
N ALA A 773 -4.55 56.95 -11.93
CA ALA A 773 -4.94 56.29 -13.18
C ALA A 773 -5.41 54.83 -12.97
N SER A 774 -4.74 54.08 -12.09
CA SER A 774 -4.94 52.62 -11.95
C SER A 774 -6.32 52.21 -11.43
N GLN A 775 -7.11 53.13 -10.85
CA GLN A 775 -8.47 52.83 -10.37
C GLN A 775 -9.56 52.97 -11.46
N GLN A 776 -9.25 53.41 -12.68
CA GLN A 776 -10.22 53.43 -13.79
C GLN A 776 -10.06 52.29 -14.80
N HIS A 777 -8.92 51.59 -14.83
CA HIS A 777 -8.67 50.50 -15.80
C HIS A 777 -8.93 49.08 -15.28
N ALA A 778 -9.17 48.90 -13.97
CA ALA A 778 -9.62 47.61 -13.40
C ALA A 778 -11.11 47.27 -13.69
N LYS A 779 -11.74 47.93 -14.67
CA LYS A 779 -13.10 47.68 -15.16
C LYS A 779 -13.23 47.83 -16.69
N ALA A 780 -12.33 47.17 -17.43
CA ALA A 780 -12.49 46.90 -18.86
C ALA A 780 -11.94 45.51 -19.21
N ASP A 781 -12.60 44.84 -20.15
CA ASP A 781 -12.17 43.65 -20.89
C ASP A 781 -11.53 42.49 -20.11
N SER A 782 -12.33 41.89 -19.24
CA SER A 782 -12.31 40.44 -19.04
C SER A 782 -12.79 39.71 -20.33
N THR A 783 -12.03 39.79 -21.42
CA THR A 783 -12.20 38.99 -22.67
C THR A 783 -10.96 39.05 -23.58
N MET A 784 -9.86 38.41 -23.17
CA MET A 784 -8.80 37.98 -24.10
C MET A 784 -8.34 36.53 -23.86
N ASP A 785 -9.31 35.61 -23.91
CA ASP A 785 -9.00 34.23 -24.30
C ASP A 785 -8.56 34.24 -25.77
N THR A 786 -7.24 34.32 -26.00
CA THR A 786 -6.65 34.30 -27.34
C THR A 786 -5.40 33.42 -27.38
N THR A 787 -5.62 32.12 -27.62
CA THR A 787 -4.62 31.27 -28.26
C THR A 787 -4.39 31.72 -29.71
N ASP A 788 -3.70 32.84 -29.91
CA ASP A 788 -3.27 33.28 -31.24
C ASP A 788 -2.06 32.42 -31.66
N GLU A 789 -2.29 31.52 -32.62
CA GLU A 789 -1.45 30.34 -32.87
C GLU A 789 -0.19 30.66 -33.71
N GLN A 790 0.59 31.65 -33.27
CA GLN A 790 1.95 31.91 -33.77
C GLN A 790 2.96 31.83 -32.64
N ALA A 791 3.99 31.00 -32.83
CA ALA A 791 4.96 30.53 -31.82
C ALA A 791 4.37 29.75 -30.62
N GLY A 792 3.11 29.96 -30.24
CA GLY A 792 2.39 29.16 -29.24
C GLY A 792 2.94 29.31 -27.82
N TYR A 793 3.29 30.53 -27.43
CA TYR A 793 3.52 30.93 -26.04
C TYR A 793 2.18 31.40 -25.42
N LEU A 794 2.05 31.37 -24.10
CA LEU A 794 0.81 31.66 -23.37
C LEU A 794 0.86 33.02 -22.67
N TYR A 795 -0.26 33.75 -22.62
CA TYR A 795 -0.38 34.98 -21.83
C TYR A 795 -1.13 34.68 -20.54
N ILE A 796 -0.45 34.83 -19.39
CA ILE A 796 -0.97 34.40 -18.08
C ILE A 796 -0.67 35.51 -17.06
N GLU A 797 -1.70 36.02 -16.36
CA GLU A 797 -1.52 37.15 -15.44
C GLU A 797 -1.00 36.72 -14.05
N ASN A 798 -1.50 35.59 -13.54
CA ASN A 798 -1.38 35.18 -12.13
C ASN A 798 -0.63 33.84 -11.98
N GLU A 799 0.57 33.76 -12.53
CA GLU A 799 1.56 32.72 -12.21
C GLU A 799 2.93 33.41 -11.96
N PRO A 800 3.94 32.74 -11.36
CA PRO A 800 5.25 33.31 -11.14
C PRO A 800 5.96 33.73 -12.44
N TYR A 801 6.86 34.71 -12.33
CA TYR A 801 7.63 35.25 -13.45
C TYR A 801 9.14 35.30 -13.17
N GLU A 802 9.93 35.14 -14.23
CA GLU A 802 11.33 35.54 -14.33
C GLU A 802 11.46 36.80 -15.21
N LEU A 803 12.38 37.70 -14.89
CA LEU A 803 12.83 38.77 -15.78
C LEU A 803 14.18 38.39 -16.39
N VAL A 804 14.30 38.50 -17.72
CA VAL A 804 15.49 38.05 -18.47
C VAL A 804 16.12 39.24 -19.20
N VAL A 805 17.39 39.50 -18.87
CA VAL A 805 18.24 40.55 -19.43
C VAL A 805 19.27 39.93 -20.37
N MET A 806 19.09 40.16 -21.66
CA MET A 806 19.86 39.59 -22.77
C MET A 806 20.95 40.58 -23.25
N SER A 807 21.74 40.19 -24.26
CA SER A 807 22.65 41.09 -25.02
C SER A 807 23.82 41.74 -24.25
N ILE A 808 24.09 41.34 -23.01
CA ILE A 808 25.17 41.93 -22.20
C ILE A 808 26.54 41.68 -22.88
N LYS A 809 27.26 42.77 -23.18
CA LYS A 809 28.59 42.71 -23.81
C LYS A 809 29.53 41.81 -23.01
N LYS A 810 30.15 40.85 -23.71
CA LYS A 810 30.78 39.60 -23.18
C LYS A 810 31.87 39.73 -22.11
N GLY A 811 32.27 40.95 -21.74
CA GLY A 811 33.26 41.25 -20.70
C GLY A 811 32.72 41.96 -19.45
N ASN A 812 31.42 42.25 -19.35
CA ASN A 812 30.87 43.09 -18.26
C ASN A 812 29.72 42.45 -17.44
N ILE A 813 29.46 41.14 -17.62
CA ILE A 813 28.26 40.51 -17.01
C ILE A 813 28.30 40.46 -15.48
N ASN A 814 29.47 40.22 -14.87
CA ASN A 814 29.60 40.24 -13.40
C ASN A 814 29.31 41.64 -12.82
N LYS A 815 29.60 42.72 -13.55
CA LYS A 815 29.23 44.08 -13.13
C LYS A 815 27.72 44.27 -13.23
N ALA A 816 27.10 43.86 -14.34
CA ALA A 816 25.65 43.96 -14.48
C ALA A 816 24.88 43.12 -13.42
N ILE A 817 25.43 41.98 -12.98
CA ILE A 817 24.88 41.22 -11.83
C ILE A 817 24.98 42.05 -10.53
N TYR A 818 26.16 42.65 -10.26
CA TYR A 818 26.35 43.51 -9.09
C TYR A 818 25.43 44.74 -9.12
N ASP A 819 25.33 45.43 -10.25
CA ASP A 819 24.52 46.63 -10.43
C ASP A 819 23.01 46.30 -10.23
N VAL A 820 22.55 45.12 -10.66
CA VAL A 820 21.18 44.61 -10.42
C VAL A 820 20.97 44.21 -8.95
N ALA A 821 21.95 43.60 -8.29
CA ALA A 821 21.88 43.27 -6.86
C ALA A 821 21.79 44.53 -5.97
N ASP A 822 22.56 45.57 -6.30
CA ASP A 822 22.53 46.87 -5.61
C ASP A 822 21.19 47.59 -5.84
N TYR A 823 20.61 47.49 -7.04
CA TYR A 823 19.26 47.98 -7.33
C TYR A 823 18.16 47.23 -6.55
N ASN A 824 18.27 45.90 -6.43
CA ASN A 824 17.34 45.10 -5.61
C ASN A 824 17.43 45.52 -4.14
N PHE A 825 18.64 45.57 -3.59
CA PHE A 825 18.88 45.93 -2.20
C PHE A 825 18.46 47.36 -1.86
N SER A 826 18.64 48.31 -2.77
CA SER A 826 18.27 49.72 -2.55
C SER A 826 16.78 50.03 -2.73
N ARG A 827 16.03 49.24 -3.52
CA ARG A 827 14.62 49.51 -3.85
C ARG A 827 13.60 48.51 -3.27
N TYR A 828 13.98 47.26 -3.04
CA TYR A 828 13.08 46.15 -2.68
C TYR A 828 13.54 45.39 -1.43
N LEU A 829 13.83 46.11 -0.33
CA LEU A 829 14.43 45.62 0.93
C LEU A 829 13.71 44.43 1.65
N LEU A 830 12.58 43.95 1.15
CA LEU A 830 11.77 42.90 1.78
C LEU A 830 11.39 41.77 0.81
N HIS A 831 12.03 41.66 -0.36
CA HIS A 831 11.82 40.56 -1.32
C HIS A 831 13.16 39.94 -1.76
N ASP A 832 13.30 38.63 -1.52
CA ASP A 832 14.50 37.84 -1.85
C ASP A 832 14.53 37.46 -3.33
N PHE A 833 14.78 38.44 -4.20
CA PHE A 833 14.93 38.20 -5.64
C PHE A 833 16.26 37.49 -5.95
N GLU A 834 16.18 36.26 -6.45
CA GLU A 834 17.34 35.49 -6.87
C GLU A 834 17.88 36.00 -8.22
N ILE A 835 19.21 36.14 -8.35
CA ILE A 835 19.87 36.60 -9.57
C ILE A 835 20.78 35.50 -10.13
N GLN A 836 20.38 34.89 -11.24
CA GLN A 836 21.12 33.82 -11.92
C GLN A 836 21.74 34.27 -13.25
N GLN A 837 22.89 33.69 -13.62
CA GLN A 837 23.44 33.82 -14.98
C GLN A 837 23.08 32.59 -15.81
N LYS A 838 22.09 32.69 -16.69
CA LYS A 838 21.73 31.62 -17.65
C LYS A 838 22.42 31.85 -19.01
N ARG A 839 22.58 30.79 -19.81
CA ARG A 839 23.00 30.89 -21.23
C ARG A 839 21.85 30.50 -22.13
N LEU A 840 21.67 31.23 -23.22
CA LEU A 840 20.69 30.90 -24.26
C LEU A 840 21.32 29.93 -25.28
N LEU A 841 20.47 29.25 -26.05
CA LEU A 841 20.87 28.23 -27.02
C LEU A 841 21.77 28.74 -28.16
N ASP A 842 21.77 30.05 -28.44
CA ASP A 842 22.67 30.71 -29.39
C ASP A 842 24.10 30.94 -28.83
N GLY A 843 24.32 30.61 -27.55
CA GLY A 843 25.59 30.82 -26.85
C GLY A 843 25.79 32.22 -26.29
N SER A 844 24.77 33.08 -26.33
CA SER A 844 24.72 34.33 -25.57
C SER A 844 24.54 34.06 -24.07
N ALA A 845 24.83 35.07 -23.24
CA ALA A 845 24.63 35.01 -21.80
C ALA A 845 23.57 36.04 -21.40
N ALA A 846 22.70 35.65 -20.48
CA ALA A 846 21.66 36.49 -19.92
C ALA A 846 21.77 36.52 -18.39
N ILE A 847 21.37 37.64 -17.79
CA ILE A 847 21.03 37.68 -16.36
C ILE A 847 19.53 37.37 -16.25
N VAL A 848 19.16 36.63 -15.22
CA VAL A 848 17.79 36.28 -14.89
C VAL A 848 17.54 36.70 -13.45
N VAL A 849 16.43 37.40 -13.22
CA VAL A 849 15.95 37.74 -11.89
C VAL A 849 14.64 36.98 -11.66
N SER A 850 14.56 36.21 -10.59
CA SER A 850 13.43 35.34 -10.26
C SER A 850 12.91 35.60 -8.85
N GLY A 851 11.63 35.29 -8.61
CA GLY A 851 10.95 35.53 -7.34
C GLY A 851 9.67 36.36 -7.45
N PHE A 852 9.36 36.92 -8.63
CA PHE A 852 8.12 37.67 -8.84
C PHE A 852 6.90 36.74 -8.79
N ALA A 853 5.93 37.03 -7.93
CA ALA A 853 4.77 36.17 -7.69
C ALA A 853 3.70 36.27 -8.80
N ASN A 854 3.70 37.34 -9.59
CA ASN A 854 2.74 37.57 -10.68
C ASN A 854 3.26 38.57 -11.72
N ARG A 855 2.52 38.72 -12.84
CA ARG A 855 2.87 39.63 -13.93
C ARG A 855 3.02 41.10 -13.49
N VAL A 856 2.18 41.60 -12.58
CA VAL A 856 2.16 43.03 -12.22
C VAL A 856 3.46 43.43 -11.54
N GLU A 857 3.93 42.59 -10.62
CA GLU A 857 5.20 42.77 -9.91
C GLU A 857 6.40 42.73 -10.87
N ALA A 858 6.45 41.72 -11.75
CA ALA A 858 7.49 41.60 -12.76
C ALA A 858 7.49 42.78 -13.77
N MET A 859 6.31 43.34 -14.10
CA MET A 859 6.19 44.51 -14.97
C MET A 859 6.56 45.83 -14.28
N ASP A 860 6.28 46.00 -12.97
CA ASP A 860 6.81 47.14 -12.19
C ASP A 860 8.33 47.14 -12.21
N TYR A 861 8.93 46.01 -11.84
CA TYR A 861 10.37 45.83 -11.84
C TYR A 861 10.97 46.08 -13.24
N PHE A 862 10.36 45.52 -14.30
CA PHE A 862 10.75 45.76 -15.69
C PHE A 862 10.77 47.25 -16.05
N TYR A 863 9.72 48.01 -15.68
CA TYR A 863 9.66 49.44 -15.97
C TYR A 863 10.65 50.24 -15.12
N GLY A 864 10.81 49.92 -13.84
CA GLY A 864 11.83 50.53 -12.97
C GLY A 864 13.26 50.33 -13.48
N LEU A 865 13.58 49.12 -13.97
CA LEU A 865 14.87 48.81 -14.61
C LEU A 865 15.04 49.59 -15.93
N ARG A 866 13.97 49.70 -16.74
CA ARG A 866 13.97 50.41 -18.02
C ARG A 866 14.16 51.92 -17.86
N GLU A 867 13.58 52.54 -16.84
CA GLU A 867 13.78 53.97 -16.55
C GLU A 867 15.20 54.27 -16.08
N ASN A 868 15.83 53.34 -15.36
CA ASN A 868 17.19 53.47 -14.82
C ASN A 868 18.27 52.86 -15.72
N HIS A 869 17.99 52.61 -17.00
CA HIS A 869 18.82 51.80 -17.91
C HIS A 869 20.30 52.23 -18.03
N GLN A 870 20.60 53.50 -17.76
CA GLN A 870 21.96 54.04 -17.82
C GLN A 870 22.86 53.53 -16.69
N PHE A 871 22.33 53.25 -15.50
CA PHE A 871 23.11 52.76 -14.35
C PHE A 871 23.71 51.37 -14.63
N PHE A 872 22.94 50.50 -15.27
CA PHE A 872 23.34 49.14 -15.66
C PHE A 872 24.14 49.09 -16.98
N GLY A 873 24.39 50.25 -17.61
CA GLY A 873 25.22 50.36 -18.82
C GLY A 873 24.56 49.94 -20.14
N PHE A 874 23.22 49.85 -20.21
CA PHE A 874 22.50 49.53 -21.45
C PHE A 874 22.30 50.78 -22.32
N GLU A 875 22.64 50.68 -23.61
CA GLU A 875 22.46 51.79 -24.56
C GLU A 875 20.97 52.06 -24.84
N LYS A 876 20.14 51.02 -25.01
CA LYS A 876 18.65 51.07 -25.05
C LYS A 876 18.03 49.72 -24.68
N ILE A 877 17.23 49.65 -23.61
CA ILE A 877 16.64 48.39 -23.10
C ILE A 877 15.53 47.77 -23.98
N ASN A 878 14.90 48.53 -24.88
CA ASN A 878 13.59 48.19 -25.51
C ASN A 878 13.44 46.83 -26.24
N LYS A 879 14.52 46.06 -26.48
CA LYS A 879 14.45 44.68 -27.00
C LYS A 879 15.43 43.71 -26.30
N GLU A 880 16.09 44.16 -25.23
CA GLU A 880 17.14 43.42 -24.53
C GLU A 880 16.68 42.94 -23.14
N VAL A 881 15.53 43.41 -22.64
CA VAL A 881 14.89 42.88 -21.43
C VAL A 881 13.46 42.44 -21.74
N ILE A 882 13.05 41.32 -21.15
CA ILE A 882 11.70 40.73 -21.24
C ILE A 882 11.30 40.14 -19.88
N ILE A 883 10.00 39.89 -19.66
CA ILE A 883 9.56 38.99 -18.58
C ILE A 883 8.97 37.70 -19.18
N ILE A 884 9.15 36.60 -18.48
CA ILE A 884 8.77 35.24 -18.89
C ILE A 884 8.04 34.57 -17.74
N SER A 885 6.83 34.09 -18.01
CA SER A 885 6.02 33.39 -17.03
C SER A 885 6.50 31.94 -16.85
N GLU A 886 6.26 31.31 -15.70
CA GLU A 886 6.73 29.94 -15.41
C GLU A 886 6.34 28.93 -16.52
N SER A 887 5.09 28.95 -16.99
CA SER A 887 4.59 28.08 -18.06
C SER A 887 5.31 28.27 -19.40
N ASN A 888 5.86 29.45 -19.67
CA ASN A 888 6.65 29.75 -20.89
C ASN A 888 8.14 29.46 -20.72
N THR A 889 8.66 29.48 -19.49
CA THR A 889 10.08 29.43 -19.14
C THR A 889 10.80 28.24 -19.77
N SER A 890 10.27 27.03 -19.58
CA SER A 890 10.84 25.81 -20.19
C SER A 890 10.86 25.87 -21.73
N LYS A 891 9.82 26.44 -22.35
CA LYS A 891 9.73 26.53 -23.82
C LYS A 891 10.73 27.55 -24.38
N PHE A 892 10.90 28.69 -23.72
CA PHE A 892 11.85 29.73 -24.12
C PHE A 892 13.29 29.18 -24.12
N TYR A 893 13.73 28.59 -23.00
CA TYR A 893 15.11 28.11 -22.87
C TYR A 893 15.42 26.84 -23.68
N LEU A 894 14.45 25.97 -23.94
CA LEU A 894 14.67 24.70 -24.67
C LEU A 894 14.41 24.76 -26.18
N SER A 895 13.57 25.68 -26.67
CA SER A 895 13.25 25.75 -28.12
C SER A 895 14.21 26.63 -28.93
N GLY A 896 14.86 27.61 -28.28
CA GLY A 896 15.70 28.61 -28.95
C GLY A 896 14.91 29.67 -29.73
N LEU A 897 13.58 29.65 -29.69
CA LEU A 897 12.68 30.60 -30.37
C LEU A 897 12.57 31.92 -29.59
N VAL A 898 13.74 32.54 -29.35
CA VAL A 898 13.91 33.76 -28.54
C VAL A 898 13.33 34.99 -29.25
N LYS A 899 13.54 35.10 -30.56
CA LYS A 899 13.05 36.22 -31.37
C LYS A 899 11.51 36.22 -31.43
N GLU A 900 10.93 35.04 -31.57
CA GLU A 900 9.50 34.80 -31.59
C GLU A 900 8.87 35.13 -30.24
N TYR A 901 9.55 34.83 -29.12
CA TYR A 901 9.11 35.26 -27.80
C TYR A 901 9.20 36.79 -27.61
N ILE A 902 10.24 37.45 -28.14
CA ILE A 902 10.34 38.92 -28.10
C ILE A 902 9.20 39.56 -28.91
N GLU A 903 8.82 38.99 -30.05
CA GLU A 903 7.70 39.47 -30.88
C GLU A 903 6.33 39.22 -30.20
N PHE A 904 6.19 38.14 -29.44
CA PHE A 904 5.05 37.90 -28.54
C PHE A 904 5.02 38.91 -27.37
N PHE A 905 6.15 39.14 -26.69
CA PHE A 905 6.27 40.09 -25.58
C PHE A 905 5.94 41.54 -26.00
N ASP A 906 6.51 42.00 -27.12
CA ASP A 906 6.19 43.28 -27.76
C ASP A 906 4.67 43.45 -27.94
N LYS A 907 3.97 42.43 -28.44
CA LYS A 907 2.55 42.48 -28.80
C LYS A 907 1.62 42.46 -27.59
N TYR A 908 1.86 41.57 -26.63
CA TYR A 908 0.92 41.32 -25.52
C TYR A 908 1.26 42.07 -24.22
N TYR A 909 2.53 42.40 -23.98
CA TYR A 909 2.96 43.06 -22.74
C TYR A 909 3.31 44.54 -22.93
N LEU A 910 3.76 44.95 -24.14
CA LEU A 910 4.18 46.34 -24.40
C LEU A 910 3.22 47.13 -25.28
N GLN A 911 2.61 46.54 -26.32
CA GLN A 911 1.70 47.28 -27.23
C GLN A 911 0.30 47.58 -26.66
N HIS A 912 -0.08 46.95 -25.54
CA HIS A 912 -1.32 47.25 -24.81
C HIS A 912 -1.15 48.28 -23.68
N ALA A 913 0.05 48.85 -23.52
CA ALA A 913 0.30 49.99 -22.62
C ALA A 913 0.48 51.29 -23.44
N ASP A 914 -0.13 52.40 -22.97
CA ASP A 914 -0.28 53.65 -23.73
C ASP A 914 1.03 54.44 -23.97
N ALA A 915 1.83 53.96 -24.93
CA ALA A 915 3.07 54.58 -25.40
C ALA A 915 2.89 55.91 -26.17
N LYS A 916 1.79 56.65 -25.94
CA LYS A 916 1.45 57.92 -26.62
C LYS A 916 1.13 59.10 -25.70
N GLU A 917 0.78 58.89 -24.43
CA GLU A 917 0.50 60.01 -23.50
C GLU A 917 1.76 60.53 -22.81
N LEU A 918 2.73 59.66 -22.51
CA LEU A 918 3.95 59.99 -21.76
C LEU A 918 4.88 61.01 -22.45
N ASP A 919 4.90 61.08 -23.79
CA ASP A 919 5.81 61.99 -24.51
C ASP A 919 5.37 63.48 -24.47
N LYS A 920 4.24 63.78 -23.80
CA LYS A 920 3.74 65.15 -23.59
C LYS A 920 4.39 65.89 -22.41
N VAL A 921 5.06 65.18 -21.49
CA VAL A 921 5.61 65.77 -20.25
C VAL A 921 7.14 65.86 -20.34
N ARG A 922 7.65 66.83 -21.11
CA ARG A 922 9.08 67.17 -21.17
C ARG A 922 9.34 68.67 -20.95
N PRO A 923 9.85 69.08 -19.77
CA PRO A 923 10.61 70.32 -19.64
C PRO A 923 12.08 70.04 -20.03
N THR A 924 12.54 70.57 -21.17
CA THR A 924 13.95 70.44 -21.58
C THR A 924 14.76 71.65 -21.10
N VAL A 925 15.78 71.43 -20.28
CA VAL A 925 16.86 72.39 -20.02
C VAL A 925 18.19 71.62 -20.06
N GLN A 926 19.21 72.20 -20.69
CA GLN A 926 20.54 71.61 -20.89
C GLN A 926 21.59 72.35 -20.06
N ALA A 927 22.72 71.66 -19.84
CA ALA A 927 24.07 72.24 -19.68
C ALA A 927 24.35 73.08 -18.40
N GLU A 928 25.57 73.11 -17.85
CA GLU A 928 26.80 72.32 -18.08
C GLU A 928 27.73 72.53 -16.86
N VAL A 929 28.64 71.57 -16.61
CA VAL A 929 30.04 71.73 -16.11
C VAL A 929 30.34 72.61 -14.86
N THR A 930 31.25 72.29 -13.93
CA THR A 930 31.99 71.10 -13.43
C THR A 930 32.92 71.66 -12.34
N GLU A 931 33.04 71.08 -11.14
CA GLU A 931 34.36 71.06 -10.44
C GLU A 931 34.48 70.03 -9.30
N THR A 932 35.71 69.51 -9.18
CA THR A 932 36.36 68.86 -8.02
C THR A 932 35.65 67.77 -7.20
N ILE A 933 36.01 66.52 -7.53
CA ILE A 933 36.52 65.48 -6.61
C ILE A 933 37.48 66.16 -5.58
N THR A 934 37.52 65.89 -4.27
CA THR A 934 37.52 64.61 -3.52
C THR A 934 37.07 64.86 -2.07
N GLU A 935 36.52 63.86 -1.38
CA GLU A 935 36.19 63.92 0.06
C GLU A 935 36.87 62.78 0.85
N GLU A 936 37.12 62.99 2.15
CA GLU A 936 37.98 62.15 2.98
C GLU A 936 37.37 61.86 4.37
N GLN A 937 37.43 60.57 4.77
CA GLN A 937 37.37 60.00 6.13
C GLN A 937 36.07 60.05 7.00
N VAL A 938 35.56 58.83 7.28
CA VAL A 938 35.40 58.22 8.64
C VAL A 938 34.25 58.68 9.57
N LEU A 939 33.23 57.79 9.68
CA LEU A 939 32.43 57.42 10.89
C LEU A 939 31.57 58.52 11.61
N PRO A 940 30.65 58.17 12.53
CA PRO A 940 29.73 57.02 12.58
C PRO A 940 28.28 57.39 13.05
N GLN A 941 27.51 56.34 13.34
CA GLN A 941 26.46 56.20 14.38
C GLN A 941 24.96 56.38 14.02
N GLN A 942 24.35 55.20 13.89
CA GLN A 942 23.24 54.66 14.67
C GLN A 942 21.88 55.34 14.49
N THR A 943 20.85 54.57 14.09
CA THR A 943 19.40 54.78 14.28
C THR A 943 18.52 53.81 13.46
N SER A 944 17.72 53.03 14.16
CA SER A 944 16.78 51.92 13.89
C SER A 944 15.30 52.29 14.15
N ASP A 945 14.18 51.59 13.87
CA ASP A 945 12.81 51.84 14.48
C ASP A 945 11.74 52.94 14.11
N THR A 946 10.64 52.68 13.33
CA THR A 946 9.22 52.67 13.89
C THR A 946 7.88 52.60 13.01
N SER A 947 7.08 51.49 12.76
CA SER A 947 5.55 51.46 12.59
C SER A 947 4.64 51.11 11.30
N ILE A 948 3.93 49.92 11.17
CA ILE A 948 2.44 49.40 11.27
C ILE A 948 1.07 50.07 10.72
N ARG A 949 -0.18 49.46 10.89
CA ARG A 949 -1.56 50.13 11.06
C ARG A 949 -2.85 49.83 10.19
N SER A 950 -3.35 48.59 10.04
CA SER A 950 -4.78 48.20 9.80
C SER A 950 -5.57 48.53 8.50
N ASN A 951 -6.13 47.50 7.84
CA ASN A 951 -7.54 47.32 7.36
C ASN A 951 -8.11 48.26 6.25
N GLU A 952 -9.23 48.01 5.53
CA GLU A 952 -10.20 46.89 5.54
C GLU A 952 -10.93 46.63 4.18
N THR A 953 -11.35 45.37 4.04
CA THR A 953 -12.34 44.62 3.22
C THR A 953 -13.75 45.33 3.05
N ILE A 954 -14.80 44.97 2.27
CA ILE A 954 -15.37 43.70 1.68
C ILE A 954 -16.27 43.97 0.42
N GLY A 955 -16.24 43.08 -0.59
CA GLY A 955 -17.44 42.55 -1.31
C GLY A 955 -18.22 43.36 -2.38
N ASN A 956 -19.19 42.77 -3.11
CA ASN A 956 -19.58 41.35 -3.27
C ASN A 956 -20.38 41.09 -4.59
N ASP A 957 -20.36 39.83 -5.04
CA ASP A 957 -21.35 39.02 -5.81
C ASP A 957 -22.25 39.56 -6.94
N SER A 958 -22.29 38.77 -8.03
CA SER A 958 -23.49 38.00 -8.47
C SER A 958 -23.00 36.86 -9.40
N ASN A 959 -23.15 35.56 -9.13
CA ASN A 959 -24.33 34.74 -8.75
C ASN A 959 -25.30 34.48 -9.92
N VAL A 960 -25.73 33.20 -10.06
CA VAL A 960 -27.11 32.67 -10.27
C VAL A 960 -27.04 31.33 -11.05
N GLU A 961 -27.03 30.16 -10.38
CA GLU A 961 -28.20 29.27 -10.09
C GLU A 961 -28.37 28.13 -11.14
N THR A 962 -29.16 27.04 -11.01
CA THR A 962 -30.07 26.42 -9.97
C THR A 962 -30.14 24.88 -10.22
N SER A 963 -30.86 23.97 -9.52
CA SER A 963 -31.94 23.94 -8.48
C SER A 963 -31.86 22.60 -7.71
N LYS A 964 -32.06 22.47 -6.37
CA LYS A 964 -33.25 22.66 -5.47
C LYS A 964 -34.30 21.53 -5.57
N THR A 965 -34.94 20.98 -4.51
CA THR A 965 -34.89 21.09 -3.01
C THR A 965 -35.45 19.74 -2.42
N THR A 966 -36.03 19.47 -1.22
CA THR A 966 -36.69 20.26 -0.14
C THR A 966 -36.78 19.50 1.23
N GLU A 967 -35.98 19.95 2.20
CA GLU A 967 -36.26 20.26 3.64
C GLU A 967 -37.01 19.33 4.67
N ILE A 968 -36.32 19.08 5.82
CA ILE A 968 -36.64 19.38 7.26
C ILE A 968 -38.07 19.04 7.80
N THR A 969 -38.28 18.29 8.91
CA THR A 969 -38.26 18.78 10.33
C THR A 969 -38.44 17.69 11.44
N ILE A 970 -37.40 17.45 12.27
CA ILE A 970 -37.31 17.35 13.76
C ILE A 970 -38.32 16.52 14.66
N GLN A 971 -37.77 15.90 15.74
CA GLN A 971 -38.38 15.36 17.01
C GLN A 971 -39.18 14.01 16.99
N GLU A 972 -39.19 13.13 18.02
CA GLU A 972 -38.36 12.94 19.25
C GLU A 972 -38.55 11.51 19.89
N GLU A 973 -37.91 11.25 21.03
CA GLU A 973 -38.14 10.17 22.04
C GLU A 973 -37.66 8.71 21.79
N GLU A 974 -37.84 7.86 22.81
CA GLU A 974 -36.74 7.01 23.34
C GLU A 974 -37.12 5.60 23.87
N LYS A 975 -36.10 4.75 24.03
CA LYS A 975 -35.93 3.59 24.94
C LYS A 975 -36.80 2.30 24.86
N VAL A 976 -36.08 1.20 24.53
CA VAL A 976 -35.93 -0.09 25.29
C VAL A 976 -37.17 -0.91 25.74
N ILE A 977 -37.18 -2.23 25.45
CA ILE A 977 -37.29 -3.38 26.41
C ILE A 977 -37.44 -4.74 25.68
N SER A 978 -36.71 -5.76 26.15
CA SER A 978 -36.96 -7.20 25.92
C SER A 978 -37.75 -7.79 27.10
N GLY A 979 -38.70 -8.72 27.01
CA GLY A 979 -38.92 -9.79 26.03
C GLY A 979 -38.65 -11.18 26.67
N GLN A 980 -39.63 -12.11 26.68
CA GLN A 980 -39.45 -13.51 27.14
C GLN A 980 -40.60 -14.46 26.72
N LYS A 981 -40.24 -15.71 26.36
CA LYS A 981 -40.83 -17.08 26.61
C LYS A 981 -42.37 -17.29 26.80
N GLU A 982 -42.98 -18.47 26.60
CA GLU A 982 -42.49 -19.88 26.60
C GLU A 982 -43.35 -20.89 25.74
N SER A 983 -43.07 -22.19 25.88
CA SER A 983 -43.59 -23.45 25.21
C SER A 983 -45.12 -23.67 25.09
N THR A 984 -45.69 -24.56 24.23
CA THR A 984 -45.61 -26.07 24.28
C THR A 984 -46.12 -26.86 23.03
N GLU A 985 -45.71 -28.15 22.95
CA GLU A 985 -46.31 -29.41 22.37
C GLU A 985 -47.45 -29.39 21.30
N ALA A 986 -47.29 -30.03 20.11
CA ALA A 986 -47.63 -31.43 19.70
C ALA A 986 -49.13 -31.67 19.30
N THR A 987 -49.59 -32.61 18.43
CA THR A 987 -49.06 -33.88 17.85
C THR A 987 -49.68 -34.19 16.44
N ALA A 988 -49.39 -35.35 15.82
CA ALA A 988 -49.83 -35.82 14.48
C ALA A 988 -51.37 -36.09 14.31
N VAL A 989 -51.98 -36.48 13.16
CA VAL A 989 -51.80 -37.72 12.32
C VAL A 989 -52.35 -37.54 10.86
N THR A 990 -51.95 -38.45 9.95
CA THR A 990 -52.29 -38.64 8.50
C THR A 990 -53.66 -39.36 8.22
N PRO A 991 -53.95 -39.93 7.01
CA PRO A 991 -54.34 -39.37 5.67
C PRO A 991 -55.73 -40.00 5.24
N PRO A 992 -56.04 -40.53 4.02
CA PRO A 992 -55.67 -40.28 2.59
C PRO A 992 -56.90 -40.18 1.61
N ALA A 993 -56.65 -40.26 0.28
CA ALA A 993 -57.55 -40.77 -0.81
C ALA A 993 -58.75 -39.89 -1.27
N GLU A 994 -59.33 -39.93 -2.49
CA GLU A 994 -59.09 -40.49 -3.85
C GLU A 994 -60.21 -39.94 -4.81
N VAL A 995 -60.24 -39.93 -6.16
CA VAL A 995 -59.26 -39.94 -7.29
C VAL A 995 -60.01 -39.91 -8.69
N LYS A 996 -59.30 -39.73 -9.83
CA LYS A 996 -59.57 -40.17 -11.24
C LYS A 996 -60.40 -39.36 -12.29
N ASP A 997 -59.79 -39.26 -13.49
CA ASP A 997 -60.26 -39.47 -14.90
C ASP A 997 -61.39 -38.60 -15.53
N GLU A 998 -61.47 -38.26 -16.84
CA GLU A 998 -60.57 -38.30 -18.03
C GLU A 998 -61.19 -37.51 -19.25
N VAL A 999 -60.36 -37.05 -20.24
CA VAL A 999 -60.57 -37.05 -21.75
C VAL A 999 -61.85 -36.39 -22.39
N GLU A 1000 -61.87 -35.65 -23.53
CA GLU A 1000 -60.91 -35.03 -24.50
C GLU A 1000 -61.63 -33.97 -25.42
N LYS A 1001 -60.88 -32.93 -25.90
CA LYS A 1001 -60.76 -32.29 -27.26
C LYS A 1001 -61.99 -32.11 -28.24
N PRO A 1002 -61.91 -31.31 -29.34
CA PRO A 1002 -60.84 -30.43 -29.88
C PRO A 1002 -61.28 -28.96 -30.20
N LEU A 1003 -60.40 -28.19 -30.87
CA LEU A 1003 -60.47 -26.73 -31.13
C LEU A 1003 -61.13 -26.32 -32.47
N THR A 1004 -61.50 -25.04 -32.61
CA THR A 1004 -61.26 -24.17 -33.80
C THR A 1004 -61.28 -22.68 -33.35
N VAL A 1005 -60.71 -21.74 -34.14
CA VAL A 1005 -60.30 -20.38 -33.72
C VAL A 1005 -60.94 -19.26 -34.55
N THR A 1006 -61.35 -18.15 -33.91
CA THR A 1006 -61.26 -16.76 -34.45
C THR A 1006 -61.45 -15.70 -33.33
N GLU A 1007 -60.69 -14.61 -33.42
CA GLU A 1007 -60.72 -13.34 -32.66
C GLU A 1007 -61.30 -12.21 -33.54
N PRO A 1008 -61.43 -10.94 -33.08
CA PRO A 1008 -61.74 -10.43 -31.73
C PRO A 1008 -62.80 -9.30 -31.72
N GLU A 1009 -63.31 -8.89 -30.54
CA GLU A 1009 -63.64 -7.47 -30.24
C GLU A 1009 -63.84 -7.27 -28.72
N GLU A 1010 -63.61 -6.05 -28.21
CA GLU A 1010 -63.73 -5.69 -26.78
C GLU A 1010 -65.10 -5.07 -26.47
N GLU A 1011 -65.76 -5.50 -25.38
CA GLU A 1011 -66.20 -4.63 -24.28
C GLU A 1011 -66.70 -5.45 -23.08
N ALA A 1012 -66.84 -4.82 -21.91
CA ALA A 1012 -66.89 -5.51 -20.62
C ALA A 1012 -68.30 -5.80 -20.09
N SER A 1013 -68.48 -6.94 -19.41
CA SER A 1013 -68.97 -7.00 -18.01
C SER A 1013 -69.18 -8.44 -17.50
N VAL A 1014 -69.47 -8.54 -16.20
CA VAL A 1014 -69.87 -9.74 -15.42
C VAL A 1014 -68.73 -10.73 -15.11
N GLN A 1015 -68.33 -10.73 -13.83
CA GLN A 1015 -67.48 -11.77 -13.25
C GLN A 1015 -68.23 -13.12 -13.22
N SER A 1016 -67.51 -14.20 -13.49
CA SER A 1016 -67.83 -15.52 -12.93
C SER A 1016 -66.58 -16.07 -12.29
N GLU A 1017 -66.70 -16.48 -11.02
CA GLU A 1017 -65.57 -16.98 -10.24
C GLU A 1017 -65.17 -18.37 -10.76
N LYS A 1018 -64.06 -18.46 -11.50
CA LYS A 1018 -63.38 -19.75 -11.70
C LYS A 1018 -62.86 -20.21 -10.35
N THR A 1019 -63.57 -21.13 -9.71
CA THR A 1019 -63.10 -21.78 -8.49
C THR A 1019 -61.79 -22.52 -8.81
N SER A 1020 -60.68 -22.04 -8.26
CA SER A 1020 -59.38 -22.70 -8.40
C SER A 1020 -59.43 -24.08 -7.73
N LEU A 1021 -58.77 -25.06 -8.34
CA LEU A 1021 -58.51 -26.34 -7.69
C LEU A 1021 -57.57 -26.18 -6.47
N PHE A 1022 -56.73 -25.13 -6.49
CA PHE A 1022 -55.64 -24.87 -5.55
C PHE A 1022 -55.94 -23.67 -4.66
N ASP A 1023 -55.57 -23.76 -3.38
CA ASP A 1023 -55.92 -22.80 -2.34
C ASP A 1023 -54.85 -21.71 -2.21
N GLU A 1024 -55.24 -20.43 -2.25
CA GLU A 1024 -54.31 -19.34 -1.89
C GLU A 1024 -53.95 -19.43 -0.40
N THR A 1025 -52.75 -19.95 -0.15
CA THR A 1025 -52.19 -20.19 1.18
C THR A 1025 -50.76 -19.65 1.15
N LYS A 1026 -50.48 -18.54 1.84
CA LYS A 1026 -49.15 -17.88 1.83
C LYS A 1026 -48.41 -17.98 3.16
N THR A 1027 -49.14 -18.11 4.27
CA THR A 1027 -48.63 -18.17 5.64
C THR A 1027 -48.40 -19.59 6.17
N GLU A 1028 -48.77 -20.62 5.41
CA GLU A 1028 -48.52 -22.03 5.76
C GLU A 1028 -47.13 -22.48 5.28
N GLY A 1029 -46.62 -23.60 5.83
CA GLY A 1029 -45.36 -24.19 5.41
C GLY A 1029 -45.34 -24.56 3.91
N HIS A 1030 -44.28 -24.13 3.22
CA HIS A 1030 -44.08 -24.33 1.79
C HIS A 1030 -42.93 -25.27 1.48
N LEU A 1031 -42.98 -25.81 0.27
CA LEU A 1031 -41.92 -26.57 -0.37
C LEU A 1031 -41.54 -25.87 -1.67
N VAL A 1032 -40.31 -26.04 -2.11
CA VAL A 1032 -39.90 -25.67 -3.47
C VAL A 1032 -39.86 -26.93 -4.32
N VAL A 1033 -40.58 -26.90 -5.43
CA VAL A 1033 -40.79 -28.02 -6.34
C VAL A 1033 -40.21 -27.67 -7.70
N VAL A 1034 -39.27 -28.49 -8.17
CA VAL A 1034 -38.64 -28.40 -9.49
C VAL A 1034 -39.05 -29.64 -10.28
N MET A 1035 -40.10 -29.52 -11.10
CA MET A 1035 -40.53 -30.59 -11.99
C MET A 1035 -39.84 -30.49 -13.35
N ILE A 1036 -39.39 -31.63 -13.87
CA ILE A 1036 -38.62 -31.75 -15.10
C ILE A 1036 -39.16 -32.95 -15.88
N ARG A 1037 -39.47 -32.76 -17.16
CA ARG A 1037 -39.98 -33.85 -18.00
C ARG A 1037 -38.95 -34.97 -18.17
N LYS A 1038 -39.38 -36.23 -18.03
CA LYS A 1038 -38.55 -37.44 -18.12
C LYS A 1038 -37.92 -37.52 -19.50
N THR A 1039 -36.61 -37.30 -19.53
CA THR A 1039 -35.76 -37.28 -20.72
C THR A 1039 -34.48 -38.06 -20.44
N ARG A 1040 -33.56 -38.16 -21.41
CA ARG A 1040 -32.20 -38.64 -21.16
C ARG A 1040 -31.44 -37.60 -20.34
N LEU A 1041 -31.62 -37.65 -19.02
CA LEU A 1041 -31.06 -36.73 -18.05
C LEU A 1041 -30.56 -37.52 -16.82
N ASP A 1042 -29.40 -37.13 -16.30
CA ASP A 1042 -28.91 -37.67 -15.02
C ASP A 1042 -29.61 -36.95 -13.86
N PHE A 1043 -30.77 -37.48 -13.46
CA PHE A 1043 -31.51 -36.98 -12.31
C PHE A 1043 -30.75 -37.12 -10.98
N ASN A 1044 -29.73 -37.99 -10.88
CA ASN A 1044 -28.89 -38.05 -9.68
C ASN A 1044 -27.92 -36.86 -9.63
N ARG A 1045 -27.44 -36.38 -10.78
CA ARG A 1045 -26.68 -35.11 -10.86
C ARG A 1045 -27.56 -33.92 -10.51
N VAL A 1046 -28.76 -33.83 -11.08
CA VAL A 1046 -29.71 -32.75 -10.75
C VAL A 1046 -30.04 -32.74 -9.24
N HIS A 1047 -30.36 -33.90 -8.66
CA HIS A 1047 -30.60 -34.03 -7.21
C HIS A 1047 -29.39 -33.57 -6.38
N LYS A 1048 -28.16 -33.98 -6.74
CA LYS A 1048 -26.93 -33.52 -6.06
C LYS A 1048 -26.72 -32.01 -6.16
N ASN A 1049 -26.96 -31.40 -7.31
CA ASN A 1049 -26.81 -29.96 -7.52
C ASN A 1049 -27.71 -29.18 -6.54
N PHE A 1050 -29.01 -29.55 -6.49
CA PHE A 1050 -29.95 -28.95 -5.53
C PHE A 1050 -29.58 -29.27 -4.08
N ALA A 1051 -29.25 -30.52 -3.74
CA ALA A 1051 -28.86 -30.91 -2.39
C ALA A 1051 -27.57 -30.22 -1.88
N SER A 1052 -26.68 -29.80 -2.78
CA SER A 1052 -25.52 -28.98 -2.45
C SER A 1052 -25.91 -27.51 -2.26
N TYR A 1053 -26.70 -26.95 -3.17
CA TYR A 1053 -27.17 -25.56 -3.10
C TYR A 1053 -28.01 -25.30 -1.83
N THR A 1054 -28.99 -26.14 -1.52
CA THR A 1054 -29.80 -26.03 -0.29
C THR A 1054 -28.92 -26.05 0.95
N ARG A 1055 -27.99 -27.02 1.04
CA ARG A 1055 -27.08 -27.11 2.20
C ARG A 1055 -26.26 -25.85 2.39
N ASN A 1056 -25.73 -25.29 1.30
CA ASN A 1056 -24.80 -24.17 1.35
C ASN A 1056 -25.49 -22.81 1.54
N ASN A 1057 -26.81 -22.70 1.29
CA ASN A 1057 -27.54 -21.42 1.34
C ASN A 1057 -28.65 -21.36 2.40
N ILE A 1058 -29.13 -22.50 2.92
CA ILE A 1058 -30.12 -22.56 4.03
C ILE A 1058 -29.74 -23.52 5.17
N GLY A 1059 -28.67 -24.32 5.03
CA GLY A 1059 -28.22 -25.26 6.06
C GLY A 1059 -28.77 -26.68 5.91
N THR A 1060 -28.57 -27.50 6.94
CA THR A 1060 -28.73 -28.97 6.89
C THR A 1060 -30.10 -29.50 7.33
N SER A 1061 -31.00 -28.62 7.79
CA SER A 1061 -32.39 -28.95 8.17
C SER A 1061 -33.25 -29.37 6.98
N ASN A 1062 -33.02 -28.75 5.84
CA ASN A 1062 -33.89 -28.80 4.67
C ASN A 1062 -33.61 -30.05 3.83
N LYS A 1063 -34.65 -30.83 3.52
CA LYS A 1063 -34.53 -32.12 2.84
C LYS A 1063 -34.77 -31.96 1.34
N VAL A 1064 -33.78 -32.35 0.55
CA VAL A 1064 -33.89 -32.44 -0.92
C VAL A 1064 -34.17 -33.90 -1.31
N GLN A 1065 -35.31 -34.14 -1.95
CA GLN A 1065 -35.76 -35.46 -2.39
C GLN A 1065 -35.95 -35.50 -3.91
N LEU A 1066 -35.84 -36.67 -4.52
CA LEU A 1066 -36.13 -36.92 -5.93
C LEU A 1066 -37.28 -37.92 -6.03
N ILE A 1067 -38.36 -37.54 -6.71
CA ILE A 1067 -39.63 -38.27 -6.79
C ILE A 1067 -40.02 -38.43 -8.27
N ASP A 1068 -40.56 -39.59 -8.65
CA ASP A 1068 -41.22 -39.77 -9.96
C ASP A 1068 -42.67 -39.26 -9.86
N PHE A 1069 -43.04 -38.29 -10.69
CA PHE A 1069 -44.36 -37.66 -10.72
C PHE A 1069 -45.08 -38.02 -12.03
N ALA A 1070 -46.16 -38.81 -11.92
CA ALA A 1070 -46.82 -39.45 -13.05
C ALA A 1070 -45.83 -40.22 -13.97
N ASP A 1071 -46.26 -40.58 -15.19
CA ASP A 1071 -45.38 -41.22 -16.17
C ASP A 1071 -44.42 -40.24 -16.86
N ASP A 1072 -44.81 -38.97 -17.04
CA ASP A 1072 -44.05 -37.97 -17.81
C ASP A 1072 -43.01 -37.14 -17.02
N TYR A 1073 -43.10 -37.00 -15.69
CA TYR A 1073 -42.27 -36.02 -14.94
C TYR A 1073 -41.45 -36.62 -13.79
N ARG A 1074 -40.36 -35.93 -13.43
CA ARG A 1074 -39.62 -36.12 -12.19
C ARG A 1074 -39.51 -34.83 -11.44
N MET A 1075 -39.68 -34.91 -10.13
CA MET A 1075 -39.75 -33.78 -9.21
C MET A 1075 -38.53 -33.81 -8.29
N VAL A 1076 -37.81 -32.70 -8.19
CA VAL A 1076 -36.94 -32.43 -7.04
C VAL A 1076 -37.74 -31.58 -6.06
N GLN A 1077 -37.96 -32.11 -4.86
CA GLN A 1077 -38.70 -31.46 -3.78
C GLN A 1077 -37.70 -30.99 -2.71
N ILE A 1078 -37.76 -29.71 -2.34
CA ILE A 1078 -36.99 -29.10 -1.27
C ILE A 1078 -37.96 -28.69 -0.16
N ASP A 1079 -37.81 -29.32 1.00
CA ASP A 1079 -38.69 -29.20 2.17
C ASP A 1079 -38.11 -28.26 3.24
N GLY A 1080 -38.97 -27.68 4.09
CA GLY A 1080 -38.59 -26.87 5.25
C GLY A 1080 -38.59 -25.35 5.07
N PHE A 1081 -39.56 -24.78 4.34
CA PHE A 1081 -39.83 -23.34 4.33
C PHE A 1081 -41.07 -23.03 5.17
N SER A 1082 -41.03 -21.97 5.99
CA SER A 1082 -42.08 -21.65 6.97
C SER A 1082 -43.31 -21.00 6.34
N ASN A 1083 -43.13 -20.36 5.18
CA ASN A 1083 -44.11 -19.56 4.44
C ASN A 1083 -43.73 -19.51 2.95
N ALA A 1084 -44.60 -18.93 2.12
CA ALA A 1084 -44.35 -18.77 0.69
C ALA A 1084 -43.16 -17.84 0.38
N ASP A 1085 -42.94 -16.79 1.16
CA ASP A 1085 -41.90 -15.79 0.88
C ASP A 1085 -40.48 -16.35 1.06
N GLU A 1086 -40.26 -17.23 2.04
CA GLU A 1086 -39.01 -17.98 2.21
C GLU A 1086 -38.74 -18.90 1.00
N ALA A 1087 -39.76 -19.62 0.52
CA ALA A 1087 -39.66 -20.50 -0.63
C ALA A 1087 -39.40 -19.71 -1.94
N LEU A 1088 -40.10 -18.59 -2.14
CA LEU A 1088 -39.87 -17.68 -3.27
C LEU A 1088 -38.50 -16.98 -3.20
N THR A 1089 -38.00 -16.68 -2.01
CA THR A 1089 -36.65 -16.13 -1.81
C THR A 1089 -35.57 -17.15 -2.19
N TYR A 1090 -35.75 -18.43 -1.85
CA TYR A 1090 -34.86 -19.50 -2.31
C TYR A 1090 -34.89 -19.68 -3.84
N ILE A 1091 -36.07 -19.58 -4.47
CA ILE A 1091 -36.23 -19.63 -5.94
C ILE A 1091 -35.49 -18.45 -6.59
N LYS A 1092 -35.71 -17.21 -6.11
CA LYS A 1092 -34.95 -16.02 -6.56
C LYS A 1092 -33.44 -16.15 -6.33
N GLY A 1093 -33.03 -16.91 -5.31
CA GLY A 1093 -31.63 -17.27 -5.09
C GLY A 1093 -31.05 -18.18 -6.18
N MET A 1094 -31.85 -19.04 -6.81
CA MET A 1094 -31.39 -19.99 -7.84
C MET A 1094 -30.89 -19.28 -9.11
N ASP A 1095 -31.37 -18.08 -9.42
CA ASP A 1095 -30.93 -17.29 -10.58
C ASP A 1095 -29.44 -16.90 -10.49
N LYS A 1096 -28.90 -16.78 -9.26
CA LYS A 1096 -27.46 -16.58 -9.02
C LYS A 1096 -26.61 -17.84 -9.30
N TYR A 1097 -27.25 -18.99 -9.51
CA TYR A 1097 -26.58 -20.28 -9.63
C TYR A 1097 -27.08 -21.08 -10.87
N PRO A 1098 -26.79 -20.63 -12.12
CA PRO A 1098 -27.34 -21.23 -13.34
C PRO A 1098 -27.08 -22.73 -13.53
N TYR A 1099 -26.07 -23.31 -12.88
CA TYR A 1099 -25.78 -24.75 -12.91
C TYR A 1099 -26.93 -25.62 -12.36
N LEU A 1100 -27.83 -25.04 -11.55
CA LEU A 1100 -29.01 -25.70 -11.02
C LEU A 1100 -30.02 -26.04 -12.11
N THR A 1101 -30.24 -25.13 -13.06
CA THR A 1101 -31.26 -25.29 -14.11
C THR A 1101 -30.68 -25.71 -15.45
N ARG A 1102 -29.41 -25.38 -15.76
CA ARG A 1102 -28.74 -25.63 -17.06
C ARG A 1102 -29.07 -26.98 -17.72
N ASP A 1103 -29.04 -28.06 -16.94
CA ASP A 1103 -29.26 -29.45 -17.40
C ASP A 1103 -30.69 -29.73 -17.95
N PHE A 1104 -31.66 -28.85 -17.63
CA PHE A 1104 -33.06 -28.94 -18.06
C PHE A 1104 -33.69 -27.62 -18.50
N LYS A 1105 -32.97 -26.48 -18.46
CA LYS A 1105 -33.47 -25.14 -18.83
C LYS A 1105 -34.04 -25.05 -20.25
N GLN A 1106 -33.53 -25.88 -21.18
CA GLN A 1106 -34.03 -26.00 -22.57
C GLN A 1106 -35.12 -27.08 -22.73
N LYS A 1107 -35.68 -27.61 -21.64
CA LYS A 1107 -36.71 -28.65 -21.63
C LYS A 1107 -37.97 -28.11 -20.97
N GLU A 1108 -39.07 -28.85 -21.13
CA GLU A 1108 -40.31 -28.63 -20.39
C GLU A 1108 -40.05 -28.90 -18.89
N HIS A 1109 -40.13 -27.84 -18.09
CA HIS A 1109 -39.85 -27.84 -16.66
C HIS A 1109 -40.64 -26.72 -15.96
N TYR A 1110 -40.82 -26.87 -14.65
CA TYR A 1110 -41.60 -25.97 -13.80
C TYR A 1110 -40.87 -25.80 -12.45
N ILE A 1111 -40.89 -24.59 -11.89
CA ILE A 1111 -40.23 -24.26 -10.62
C ILE A 1111 -41.21 -23.44 -9.79
N TRP A 1112 -41.68 -23.98 -8.67
CA TRP A 1112 -42.76 -23.41 -7.87
C TRP A 1112 -42.46 -23.42 -6.38
N ALA A 1113 -42.97 -22.40 -5.67
CA ALA A 1113 -43.31 -22.53 -4.26
C ALA A 1113 -44.72 -23.16 -4.17
N ILE A 1114 -44.89 -24.17 -3.32
CA ILE A 1114 -46.15 -24.91 -3.20
C ILE A 1114 -46.41 -25.34 -1.74
N SER A 1115 -47.62 -25.08 -1.24
CA SER A 1115 -48.03 -25.52 0.09
C SER A 1115 -48.28 -27.04 0.13
N ALA A 1116 -48.11 -27.65 1.30
CA ALA A 1116 -48.29 -29.11 1.47
C ALA A 1116 -49.74 -29.60 1.23
N SER A 1117 -50.73 -28.70 1.21
CA SER A 1117 -52.09 -28.96 0.72
C SER A 1117 -52.10 -29.05 -0.81
N ASN A 1118 -51.65 -27.99 -1.48
CA ASN A 1118 -51.67 -27.89 -2.94
C ASN A 1118 -50.82 -28.96 -3.64
N LEU A 1119 -49.70 -29.39 -3.05
CA LEU A 1119 -48.89 -30.49 -3.59
C LEU A 1119 -49.70 -31.79 -3.68
N LYS A 1120 -50.48 -32.13 -2.64
CA LYS A 1120 -51.35 -33.33 -2.66
C LYS A 1120 -52.47 -33.22 -3.71
N LYS A 1121 -53.03 -32.02 -3.90
CA LYS A 1121 -54.03 -31.78 -4.95
C LYS A 1121 -53.43 -31.95 -6.35
N LEU A 1122 -52.19 -31.48 -6.55
CA LEU A 1122 -51.43 -31.64 -7.78
C LEU A 1122 -51.11 -33.13 -8.05
N GLU A 1123 -50.64 -33.87 -7.05
CA GLU A 1123 -50.39 -35.32 -7.12
C GLU A 1123 -51.66 -36.13 -7.43
N ALA A 1124 -52.80 -35.75 -6.86
CA ALA A 1124 -54.07 -36.46 -7.05
C ALA A 1124 -54.79 -36.15 -8.38
N SER A 1125 -54.51 -34.99 -8.99
CA SER A 1125 -55.16 -34.53 -10.22
C SER A 1125 -54.30 -34.62 -11.47
N GLY A 1126 -52.97 -34.51 -11.35
CA GLY A 1126 -52.06 -34.38 -12.49
C GLY A 1126 -52.16 -33.02 -13.22
N GLU A 1127 -52.87 -32.03 -12.67
CA GLU A 1127 -53.13 -30.73 -13.31
C GLU A 1127 -51.92 -29.77 -13.29
N VAL A 1128 -50.82 -30.18 -13.93
CA VAL A 1128 -49.55 -29.43 -14.01
C VAL A 1128 -49.75 -28.03 -14.59
N ASN A 1129 -50.50 -27.92 -15.70
CA ASN A 1129 -50.78 -26.61 -16.32
C ASN A 1129 -51.84 -25.80 -15.57
N GLY A 1130 -52.76 -26.46 -14.87
CA GLY A 1130 -53.66 -25.81 -13.91
C GLY A 1130 -52.88 -25.15 -12.77
N TYR A 1131 -51.91 -25.86 -12.19
CA TYR A 1131 -51.07 -25.32 -11.12
C TYR A 1131 -50.12 -24.23 -11.63
N GLU A 1132 -49.50 -24.38 -12.81
CA GLU A 1132 -48.71 -23.32 -13.45
C GLU A 1132 -49.50 -22.01 -13.59
N THR A 1133 -50.77 -22.11 -13.99
CA THR A 1133 -51.67 -20.95 -14.16
C THR A 1133 -52.01 -20.32 -12.83
N PHE A 1134 -52.37 -21.14 -11.84
CA PHE A 1134 -52.64 -20.70 -10.46
C PHE A 1134 -51.43 -20.02 -9.84
N PHE A 1135 -50.25 -20.66 -9.89
CA PHE A 1135 -49.00 -20.14 -9.34
C PHE A 1135 -48.71 -18.74 -9.87
N LYS A 1136 -48.71 -18.57 -11.20
CA LYS A 1136 -48.50 -17.27 -11.88
C LYS A 1136 -49.57 -16.21 -11.61
N SER A 1137 -50.73 -16.59 -11.08
CA SER A 1137 -51.80 -15.65 -10.69
C SER A 1137 -51.79 -15.29 -9.20
N THR A 1138 -50.97 -15.97 -8.39
CA THR A 1138 -51.06 -15.94 -6.93
C THR A 1138 -49.73 -15.64 -6.24
N TYR A 1139 -48.58 -16.01 -6.82
CA TYR A 1139 -47.24 -15.85 -6.23
C TYR A 1139 -46.26 -15.13 -7.17
#